data_AF-A0A067NZW4-F1
#
_entry.id   AF-A0A067NZW4-F1
#
_cell.length_a   1.000
_cell.length_b   1.000
_cell.length_c   1.000
_cell.angle_alpha   90.00
_cell.angle_beta   90.00
_cell.angle_gamma   90.00
#
_symmetry.space_group_name_H-M   'P 1'
#
loop_
_entity.id
_entity.type
_entity.pdbx_description
1 polymer ?
#
loop_
_entity_poly.entity_id
_entity_poly.type
_entity_poly.pdbx_seq_one_letter_code
_entity_poly.pdbx_strand_id
1 'polypeptide(L)'
;MNGVRRFLGGTAVQLPQQPPEQEVPTAPLIIPLKGPSWPPQAGPQSPPATSLSGSPKTSSAALFLRKERNRSQASIPSEDLPRTPPLAGSSIPTSSSPSRVPPQRRSTASEIKQSPPVLNTRDELLISLLASEAVVDSRGFNILGGEEVEELKKEHQVLSSRLVAIDKKLALETKMRDAAISLSKVNSTQKKTSKQTDDQLDAANTRLEAAQKEQRRISERANEIHKKLMEHRAAVLSLSIRNMEKKAAPQQFNGSSDSGYDTPAPMSPTTSSMTGVSSSSKSRGRFDGAHYFAGHADAVVPRRRLSLTTAASEISTLEDKLKAATASLNAASKKQAEMARDLSLLRLEKQEVEMNMGLELQGAEETIASLQQELPTREQQLKELLSEREAWVQERTTLQSNSKEVDVLRARLAELELRSGQANSSEAESREDSRRRLEEKEAEIQRLKAQWEEERAMWERDKAAMEDEKMEDLARLQDEMERMREEDRTSLQNANEELDAGHAAIRELMQKHGVVLYSRDSSILGLLHSVGVHLDGIQAKLEGHDTAKEEWEALRRKLEEDVRIGLDKRESLAREIEEARKEREEARKESRHLEAKLKDTPPSPQASRGIISPATSTSSLPDVQGEAARMLSILTPLWSILPSAEARAARFSNSRNFRTGSPTPGSPVGGTVASLSDLDVRSLKTLYDPNTANPNTSRSAFFPGGTSTFTIEAFAARVQSLVADDRALIERLLRFAQAHDLLKKNAERAQKLAQESNVALETYQKQVKMLEDRTILLSTQYAQMQEEAQKLQQAVERITAEKLDIETQAAEQAETCRQLTDANNTLSARALHLAEEAANAPEMVKRQLEAQLAECKATLKAAEEEIEAMRTSEQSQRIALMDELNSMQTENSNLRAQLRAVKK
;
A
#
# COMPACT_ATOMS: atom_id res chain seq x y z
N MET A 1 32.65 -67.36 13.35
CA MET A 1 33.13 -68.26 12.27
C MET A 1 32.49 -67.84 10.96
N ASN A 2 33.23 -67.91 9.86
CA ASN A 2 32.86 -67.98 8.42
C ASN A 2 31.49 -67.40 7.96
N GLY A 3 31.43 -66.55 6.93
CA GLY A 3 32.54 -66.05 6.09
C GLY A 3 32.11 -65.18 4.91
N VAL A 4 33.10 -64.71 4.15
CA VAL A 4 32.97 -63.75 3.03
C VAL A 4 32.32 -64.39 1.79
N ARG A 5 31.49 -63.62 1.06
CA ARG A 5 31.39 -63.70 -0.41
C ARG A 5 30.84 -62.40 -1.04
N ARG A 6 31.54 -61.90 -2.06
CA ARG A 6 31.00 -60.95 -3.06
C ARG A 6 30.18 -61.75 -4.08
N PHE A 7 29.21 -61.10 -4.75
CA PHE A 7 28.94 -61.37 -6.17
C PHE A 7 28.37 -60.12 -6.87
N LEU A 8 28.47 -60.09 -8.19
CA LEU A 8 28.06 -59.00 -9.08
C LEU A 8 26.66 -59.27 -9.68
N GLY A 9 26.07 -58.21 -10.24
CA GLY A 9 25.08 -58.31 -11.32
C GLY A 9 23.65 -57.97 -10.91
N GLY A 10 23.02 -57.11 -11.71
CA GLY A 10 21.57 -56.90 -11.71
C GLY A 10 21.05 -56.89 -13.14
N THR A 11 19.75 -57.15 -13.32
CA THR A 11 18.99 -56.99 -14.57
C THR A 11 17.52 -56.76 -14.23
N ALA A 12 16.77 -56.15 -15.16
CA ALA A 12 15.39 -55.73 -14.95
C ALA A 12 14.33 -56.79 -15.33
N VAL A 13 13.18 -56.73 -14.65
CA VAL A 13 11.87 -57.34 -14.97
C VAL A 13 10.84 -56.35 -14.40
N GLN A 14 9.87 -55.72 -15.08
CA GLN A 14 8.96 -56.05 -16.20
C GLN A 14 7.64 -56.74 -15.77
N LEU A 15 6.50 -56.21 -16.23
CA LEU A 15 5.14 -56.64 -15.87
C LEU A 15 4.76 -58.01 -16.46
N PRO A 16 3.81 -58.71 -15.80
CA PRO A 16 2.70 -59.37 -16.49
C PRO A 16 1.31 -59.02 -15.91
N GLN A 17 0.23 -59.57 -16.50
CA GLN A 17 -1.18 -59.18 -16.30
C GLN A 17 -2.05 -60.20 -15.52
N GLN A 18 -3.33 -59.82 -15.29
CA GLN A 18 -4.49 -60.57 -14.76
C GLN A 18 -4.88 -61.82 -15.61
N PRO A 19 -5.93 -62.66 -15.30
CA PRO A 19 -7.14 -62.49 -14.44
C PRO A 19 -7.57 -63.80 -13.67
N PRO A 20 -8.85 -64.11 -13.29
CA PRO A 20 -10.09 -63.32 -13.05
C PRO A 20 -10.84 -63.58 -11.70
N GLU A 21 -11.81 -62.69 -11.38
CA GLU A 21 -13.16 -62.85 -10.74
C GLU A 21 -13.48 -63.82 -9.57
N GLN A 22 -14.11 -63.27 -8.50
CA GLN A 22 -15.50 -63.61 -8.08
C GLN A 22 -16.09 -62.57 -7.08
N GLU A 23 -17.41 -62.44 -6.99
CA GLU A 23 -18.15 -61.42 -6.21
C GLU A 23 -18.96 -61.99 -5.03
N VAL A 24 -19.16 -61.22 -3.93
CA VAL A 24 -20.48 -60.80 -3.37
C VAL A 24 -20.29 -59.77 -2.21
N PRO A 25 -21.32 -58.96 -1.84
CA PRO A 25 -21.12 -57.70 -1.08
C PRO A 25 -21.57 -57.72 0.40
N THR A 26 -21.39 -56.60 1.12
CA THR A 26 -22.08 -56.31 2.39
C THR A 26 -22.29 -54.79 2.59
N ALA A 27 -23.36 -54.40 3.28
CA ALA A 27 -23.81 -53.01 3.48
C ALA A 27 -23.86 -52.63 4.99
N PRO A 28 -23.99 -51.35 5.38
CA PRO A 28 -23.53 -50.84 6.68
C PRO A 28 -24.58 -50.86 7.82
N LEU A 29 -24.10 -50.58 9.05
CA LEU A 29 -24.90 -50.41 10.27
C LEU A 29 -24.46 -49.14 11.05
N ILE A 30 -25.36 -48.58 11.87
CA ILE A 30 -25.27 -47.23 12.46
C ILE A 30 -25.83 -47.26 13.91
N ILE A 31 -25.49 -46.24 14.74
CA ILE A 31 -26.09 -45.84 16.05
C ILE A 31 -25.98 -46.83 17.24
N PRO A 32 -26.18 -46.42 18.53
CA PRO A 32 -26.30 -45.05 19.12
C PRO A 32 -25.43 -44.78 20.38
N LEU A 33 -25.56 -43.55 20.93
CA LEU A 33 -24.97 -43.06 22.19
C LEU A 33 -25.63 -43.63 23.47
N LYS A 34 -24.90 -43.62 24.60
CA LYS A 34 -25.33 -43.04 25.91
C LYS A 34 -24.19 -42.97 26.94
N GLY A 35 -24.35 -42.11 27.95
CA GLY A 35 -23.44 -41.99 29.10
C GLY A 35 -24.10 -41.31 30.33
N PRO A 36 -23.44 -41.32 31.50
CA PRO A 36 -23.80 -40.49 32.67
C PRO A 36 -22.58 -39.72 33.26
N SER A 37 -22.68 -38.90 34.31
CA SER A 37 -23.60 -37.78 34.60
C SER A 37 -23.13 -37.01 35.86
N TRP A 38 -22.82 -35.72 35.68
CA TRP A 38 -22.74 -34.64 36.70
C TRP A 38 -21.51 -34.51 37.67
N PRO A 39 -21.11 -33.27 38.04
CA PRO A 39 -19.93 -32.94 38.85
C PRO A 39 -20.28 -32.42 40.27
N PRO A 40 -19.28 -31.96 41.05
CA PRO A 40 -19.16 -30.50 41.30
C PRO A 40 -17.70 -29.98 41.27
N GLN A 41 -17.48 -28.70 41.64
CA GLN A 41 -16.16 -28.08 41.88
C GLN A 41 -16.05 -27.52 43.31
N ALA A 42 -14.84 -27.56 43.86
CA ALA A 42 -14.27 -26.56 44.78
C ALA A 42 -12.74 -26.58 44.60
N GLY A 43 -12.06 -25.43 44.71
CA GLY A 43 -10.58 -25.35 44.68
C GLY A 43 -10.03 -24.80 46.01
N PRO A 44 -8.79 -24.25 46.06
CA PRO A 44 -7.72 -24.35 45.05
C PRO A 44 -6.35 -24.72 45.67
N GLN A 45 -5.50 -25.51 44.98
CA GLN A 45 -4.08 -25.71 45.36
C GLN A 45 -3.16 -25.90 44.13
N SER A 46 -1.89 -25.60 44.31
CA SER A 46 -0.76 -25.59 43.36
C SER A 46 0.54 -26.01 44.12
N PRO A 47 1.74 -26.09 43.52
CA PRO A 47 2.19 -26.46 42.15
C PRO A 47 3.13 -27.72 42.25
N PRO A 48 4.42 -27.77 41.82
CA PRO A 48 5.09 -27.44 40.54
C PRO A 48 5.92 -28.61 39.91
N ALA A 49 6.20 -28.55 38.60
CA ALA A 49 7.32 -29.17 37.85
C ALA A 49 7.04 -29.03 36.32
N THR A 50 7.96 -28.87 35.36
CA THR A 50 9.41 -28.59 35.27
C THR A 50 9.62 -27.94 33.86
N SER A 51 10.39 -26.86 33.69
CA SER A 51 11.81 -26.83 33.24
C SER A 51 12.14 -27.70 32.00
N LEU A 52 13.03 -27.33 31.06
CA LEU A 52 14.09 -26.31 30.98
C LEU A 52 14.58 -26.17 29.51
N SER A 53 15.29 -25.08 29.13
CA SER A 53 16.54 -25.08 28.32
C SER A 53 16.89 -23.69 27.72
N GLY A 54 18.16 -23.26 27.80
CA GLY A 54 18.67 -22.04 27.12
C GLY A 54 19.26 -20.98 28.07
N SER A 55 20.07 -21.33 29.07
CA SER A 55 21.54 -21.54 28.96
C SER A 55 22.38 -20.24 29.14
N PRO A 56 23.58 -20.30 29.75
CA PRO A 56 24.02 -19.21 30.64
C PRO A 56 25.21 -18.36 30.15
N LYS A 57 25.39 -17.20 30.77
CA LYS A 57 26.67 -16.49 30.91
C LYS A 57 26.92 -16.12 32.39
N THR A 58 28.16 -15.74 32.71
CA THR A 58 28.77 -15.88 34.04
C THR A 58 29.22 -14.57 34.68
N SER A 59 29.28 -14.55 36.02
CA SER A 59 29.97 -13.55 36.86
C SER A 59 29.38 -12.13 36.89
N SER A 60 29.53 -11.34 37.95
CA SER A 60 29.87 -11.65 39.36
C SER A 60 29.30 -10.56 40.26
N ALA A 61 28.94 -10.88 41.50
CA ALA A 61 28.44 -9.90 42.46
C ALA A 61 29.59 -9.08 43.12
N ALA A 62 29.34 -7.80 43.36
CA ALA A 62 30.06 -6.97 44.34
C ALA A 62 29.17 -5.79 44.81
N LEU A 63 28.62 -5.89 46.03
CA LEU A 63 27.79 -4.85 46.65
C LEU A 63 28.62 -3.89 47.51
N PHE A 64 28.39 -2.58 47.42
CA PHE A 64 28.74 -1.63 48.49
C PHE A 64 27.69 -0.51 48.64
N LEU A 65 27.28 -0.25 49.88
CA LEU A 65 26.24 0.73 50.22
C LEU A 65 26.82 2.12 50.55
N ARG A 66 26.24 3.18 49.97
CA ARG A 66 26.26 4.55 50.52
C ARG A 66 25.08 5.36 49.93
N LYS A 67 23.92 5.41 50.58
CA LYS A 67 23.57 6.22 51.76
C LYS A 67 23.53 7.72 51.46
N GLU A 68 22.32 8.23 51.21
CA GLU A 68 22.01 9.65 51.02
C GLU A 68 22.37 10.54 52.24
N ARG A 69 22.60 11.84 51.99
CA ARG A 69 22.25 12.91 52.95
C ARG A 69 22.10 14.29 52.28
N ASN A 70 20.92 14.89 52.41
CA ASN A 70 20.66 16.28 52.04
C ASN A 70 21.45 17.31 52.88
N ARG A 71 22.01 18.35 52.23
CA ARG A 71 21.99 19.75 52.73
C ARG A 71 22.26 20.77 51.60
N SER A 72 21.96 22.04 51.86
CA SER A 72 21.69 23.09 50.87
C SER A 72 22.60 24.33 50.95
N GLN A 73 22.63 25.08 49.83
CA GLN A 73 22.87 26.54 49.65
C GLN A 73 24.09 27.25 50.30
N ALA A 74 24.90 27.88 49.44
CA ALA A 74 25.56 29.18 49.64
C ALA A 74 25.96 29.78 48.25
N SER A 75 26.38 31.05 48.16
CA SER A 75 26.47 31.77 46.87
C SER A 75 27.40 33.01 46.85
N ILE A 76 28.07 33.25 45.70
CA ILE A 76 28.54 34.58 45.17
C ILE A 76 29.73 35.21 45.97
N PRO A 77 30.61 36.11 45.43
CA PRO A 77 30.59 36.87 44.15
C PRO A 77 31.79 36.68 43.19
N SER A 78 31.83 37.50 42.13
CA SER A 78 32.84 37.60 41.04
C SER A 78 33.68 38.90 41.15
N GLU A 79 34.79 39.02 40.41
CA GLU A 79 35.34 40.33 40.00
C GLU A 79 36.15 40.29 38.66
N ASP A 80 36.40 41.47 38.09
CA ASP A 80 36.54 41.88 36.67
C ASP A 80 37.78 41.48 35.78
N LEU A 81 37.69 41.90 34.51
CA LEU A 81 38.67 41.86 33.39
C LEU A 81 39.35 43.25 33.19
N PRO A 82 40.50 43.42 32.45
CA PRO A 82 40.42 43.68 30.97
C PRO A 82 41.66 43.41 30.06
N ARG A 83 41.39 43.18 28.76
CA ARG A 83 42.13 43.60 27.51
C ARG A 83 43.63 43.25 27.31
N THR A 84 44.07 42.39 26.36
CA THR A 84 44.09 42.44 24.86
C THR A 84 44.99 43.52 24.22
N PRO A 85 45.54 43.36 22.97
CA PRO A 85 45.68 42.18 22.05
C PRO A 85 47.20 41.95 21.73
N PRO A 86 47.68 41.26 20.65
CA PRO A 86 47.06 40.58 19.49
C PRO A 86 47.52 39.10 19.37
N LEU A 87 47.52 38.34 18.27
CA LEU A 87 47.30 38.58 16.82
C LEU A 87 46.66 37.35 16.12
N ALA A 88 46.67 37.32 14.79
CA ALA A 88 46.01 36.36 13.90
C ALA A 88 46.57 34.92 13.91
N GLY A 89 45.67 33.95 14.04
CA GLY A 89 45.83 32.53 13.68
C GLY A 89 44.48 31.99 13.18
N SER A 90 44.49 31.01 12.27
CA SER A 90 43.26 30.56 11.59
C SER A 90 42.32 29.78 12.53
N SER A 91 41.01 30.07 12.47
CA SER A 91 40.00 29.48 13.35
C SER A 91 39.03 28.56 12.59
N ILE A 92 39.04 27.27 12.94
CA ILE A 92 38.04 26.27 12.54
C ILE A 92 37.20 25.93 13.78
N PRO A 93 35.85 26.04 13.73
CA PRO A 93 34.98 25.55 14.80
C PRO A 93 34.47 24.13 14.51
N THR A 94 34.76 23.20 15.41
CA THR A 94 34.11 21.88 15.49
C THR A 94 32.84 21.95 16.33
N SER A 95 31.68 21.51 15.82
CA SER A 95 30.61 20.92 16.66
C SER A 95 29.48 20.27 15.86
N SER A 96 29.17 19.01 16.21
CA SER A 96 27.86 18.33 16.20
C SER A 96 26.70 18.91 15.35
N SER A 97 26.23 18.12 14.38
CA SER A 97 24.92 18.29 13.74
C SER A 97 23.76 17.93 14.67
N PRO A 98 22.73 18.79 14.83
CA PRO A 98 21.45 18.40 15.42
C PRO A 98 20.39 18.23 14.32
N SER A 99 19.89 17.01 14.12
CA SER A 99 18.63 16.81 13.39
C SER A 99 17.44 17.13 14.29
N ARG A 100 16.51 17.98 13.82
CA ARG A 100 15.03 17.94 14.05
C ARG A 100 14.38 19.32 13.81
N VAL A 101 13.33 19.36 12.99
CA VAL A 101 12.38 20.49 12.89
C VAL A 101 11.01 20.05 13.43
N PRO A 102 10.36 20.81 14.35
CA PRO A 102 9.07 20.47 14.99
C PRO A 102 7.83 21.20 14.37
N PRO A 103 6.57 21.00 14.85
CA PRO A 103 5.42 20.84 13.94
C PRO A 103 4.19 21.78 14.08
N GLN A 104 3.31 21.78 13.06
CA GLN A 104 1.88 22.24 12.99
C GLN A 104 1.38 22.13 11.51
N ARG A 105 0.12 21.97 11.05
CA ARG A 105 -1.30 21.77 11.51
C ARG A 105 -1.99 20.84 10.46
N ARG A 106 -3.17 20.19 10.60
CA ARG A 106 -4.30 20.16 11.55
C ARG A 106 -5.37 21.29 11.49
N SER A 107 -6.32 21.21 10.54
CA SER A 107 -7.70 21.80 10.65
C SER A 107 -8.72 21.15 9.70
N THR A 108 -9.85 20.66 10.26
CA THR A 108 -11.20 20.37 9.66
C THR A 108 -11.31 19.73 8.26
N ALA A 109 -11.90 18.54 8.00
CA ALA A 109 -13.04 17.75 8.56
C ALA A 109 -14.42 17.95 7.88
N SER A 110 -15.17 16.82 7.80
CA SER A 110 -16.61 16.64 7.45
C SER A 110 -17.10 16.81 5.99
N GLU A 111 -17.42 15.65 5.40
CA GLU A 111 -18.71 15.31 4.73
C GLU A 111 -19.14 16.01 3.43
N ILE A 112 -18.87 15.36 2.28
CA ILE A 112 -19.71 15.37 1.06
C ILE A 112 -19.83 13.92 0.55
N LYS A 113 -20.98 13.57 -0.08
CA LYS A 113 -21.28 12.24 -0.63
C LYS A 113 -21.10 12.18 -2.16
N GLN A 114 -21.01 10.96 -2.70
CA GLN A 114 -21.20 10.56 -4.10
C GLN A 114 -20.04 10.80 -5.10
N SER A 115 -20.10 10.03 -6.21
CA SER A 115 -19.18 9.95 -7.36
C SER A 115 -17.82 9.25 -7.09
N PRO A 116 -17.21 8.61 -8.10
CA PRO A 116 -15.99 7.80 -7.92
C PRO A 116 -14.75 8.69 -7.75
N PRO A 117 -13.64 8.14 -7.21
CA PRO A 117 -12.38 8.87 -7.19
C PRO A 117 -11.93 9.17 -8.62
N VAL A 118 -11.89 10.45 -8.97
CA VAL A 118 -11.18 10.91 -10.17
C VAL A 118 -9.71 10.58 -9.95
N LEU A 119 -9.17 9.67 -10.76
CA LEU A 119 -7.73 9.40 -10.80
C LEU A 119 -7.02 10.73 -11.05
N ASN A 120 -5.90 11.01 -10.38
CA ASN A 120 -5.06 12.12 -10.84
C ASN A 120 -4.65 11.79 -12.27
N THR A 121 -4.67 12.76 -13.19
CA THR A 121 -4.24 12.53 -14.57
C THR A 121 -2.81 12.00 -14.66
N ARG A 122 -1.97 12.30 -13.66
CA ARG A 122 -0.64 11.69 -13.46
C ARG A 122 -0.69 10.19 -13.16
N ASP A 123 -1.62 9.75 -12.31
CA ASP A 123 -1.78 8.34 -11.94
C ASP A 123 -2.46 7.56 -13.07
N GLU A 124 -3.40 8.19 -13.78
CA GLU A 124 -3.99 7.65 -15.01
C GLU A 124 -2.94 7.49 -16.13
N LEU A 125 -2.07 8.49 -16.33
CA LEU A 125 -0.92 8.38 -17.24
C LEU A 125 0.10 7.32 -16.80
N LEU A 126 0.35 7.17 -15.50
CA LEU A 126 1.23 6.11 -14.97
C LEU A 126 0.63 4.72 -15.16
N ILE A 127 -0.66 4.54 -14.88
CA ILE A 127 -1.40 3.29 -15.13
C ILE A 127 -1.45 2.99 -16.63
N SER A 128 -1.64 4.01 -17.48
CA SER A 128 -1.59 3.88 -18.94
C SER A 128 -0.19 3.49 -19.43
N LEU A 129 0.88 4.05 -18.85
CA LEU A 129 2.26 3.70 -19.16
C LEU A 129 2.54 2.24 -18.79
N LEU A 130 2.28 1.85 -17.54
CA LEU A 130 2.45 0.47 -17.05
C LEU A 130 1.57 -0.54 -17.81
N ALA A 131 0.37 -0.14 -18.24
CA ALA A 131 -0.47 -0.97 -19.11
C ALA A 131 0.10 -1.10 -20.53
N SER A 132 0.68 -0.03 -21.09
CA SER A 132 1.33 -0.08 -22.39
C SER A 132 2.61 -0.94 -22.36
N GLU A 133 3.39 -0.84 -21.29
CA GLU A 133 4.57 -1.65 -20.98
C GLU A 133 4.19 -3.14 -20.84
N ALA A 134 3.19 -3.46 -20.02
CA ALA A 134 2.67 -4.82 -19.91
C ALA A 134 2.12 -5.37 -21.25
N VAL A 135 1.56 -4.51 -22.13
CA VAL A 135 1.13 -4.88 -23.50
C VAL A 135 2.31 -5.03 -24.47
N VAL A 136 3.47 -4.40 -24.19
CA VAL A 136 4.74 -4.62 -24.88
C VAL A 136 5.35 -5.96 -24.46
N ASP A 137 5.48 -6.23 -23.17
CA ASP A 137 6.04 -7.48 -22.63
C ASP A 137 5.21 -8.69 -23.08
N SER A 138 3.89 -8.53 -23.07
CA SER A 138 2.93 -9.53 -23.59
C SER A 138 3.01 -9.78 -25.11
N ARG A 139 3.98 -9.19 -25.83
CA ARG A 139 4.31 -9.58 -27.21
C ARG A 139 5.09 -10.89 -27.29
N GLY A 140 5.83 -11.26 -26.23
CA GLY A 140 6.63 -12.49 -26.19
C GLY A 140 5.84 -13.76 -25.82
N PHE A 141 4.62 -13.64 -25.29
CA PHE A 141 3.85 -14.76 -24.77
C PHE A 141 3.04 -15.49 -25.85
N ASN A 142 3.10 -16.82 -25.84
CA ASN A 142 2.39 -17.66 -26.81
C ASN A 142 0.87 -17.70 -26.53
N ILE A 143 0.06 -17.63 -27.59
CA ILE A 143 -1.39 -17.86 -27.50
C ILE A 143 -1.65 -19.36 -27.70
N LEU A 144 -1.78 -20.05 -26.57
CA LEU A 144 -2.15 -21.46 -26.47
C LEU A 144 -3.54 -21.72 -27.09
N GLY A 145 -3.74 -22.93 -27.62
CA GLY A 145 -5.00 -23.39 -28.17
C GLY A 145 -6.08 -23.56 -27.09
N GLY A 146 -7.36 -23.45 -27.49
CA GLY A 146 -8.49 -23.58 -26.54
C GLY A 146 -8.52 -24.94 -25.83
N GLU A 147 -8.11 -26.01 -26.51
CA GLU A 147 -7.99 -27.36 -25.95
C GLU A 147 -6.85 -27.45 -24.95
N GLU A 148 -5.64 -26.97 -25.30
CA GLU A 148 -4.47 -26.88 -24.43
C GLU A 148 -4.77 -26.08 -23.15
N VAL A 149 -5.53 -24.99 -23.27
CA VAL A 149 -5.93 -24.14 -22.14
C VAL A 149 -6.91 -24.87 -21.21
N GLU A 150 -7.82 -25.70 -21.73
CA GLU A 150 -8.69 -26.54 -20.90
C GLU A 150 -7.93 -27.73 -20.28
N GLU A 151 -6.92 -28.28 -20.95
CA GLU A 151 -6.04 -29.30 -20.37
C GLU A 151 -5.18 -28.74 -19.24
N LEU A 152 -4.55 -27.58 -19.43
CA LEU A 152 -3.77 -26.90 -18.38
C LEU A 152 -4.64 -26.48 -17.19
N LYS A 153 -5.90 -26.06 -17.41
CA LYS A 153 -6.86 -25.84 -16.31
C LYS A 153 -7.14 -27.13 -15.52
N LYS A 154 -7.34 -28.27 -16.21
CA LYS A 154 -7.56 -29.57 -15.56
C LYS A 154 -6.30 -30.02 -14.79
N GLU A 155 -5.12 -29.90 -15.38
CA GLU A 155 -3.84 -30.23 -14.72
C GLU A 155 -3.63 -29.36 -13.47
N HIS A 156 -3.83 -28.03 -13.58
CA HIS A 156 -3.77 -27.11 -12.44
C HIS A 156 -4.78 -27.47 -11.34
N GLN A 157 -6.02 -27.83 -11.69
CA GLN A 157 -7.05 -28.22 -10.71
C GLN A 157 -6.68 -29.53 -9.99
N VAL A 158 -6.16 -30.52 -10.72
CA VAL A 158 -5.68 -31.78 -10.15
C VAL A 158 -4.48 -31.53 -9.23
N LEU A 159 -3.49 -30.75 -9.68
CA LEU A 159 -2.30 -30.42 -8.91
C LEU A 159 -2.63 -29.60 -7.66
N SER A 160 -3.55 -28.64 -7.74
CA SER A 160 -4.06 -27.89 -6.59
C SER A 160 -4.70 -28.83 -5.55
N SER A 161 -5.53 -29.78 -5.99
CA SER A 161 -6.11 -30.78 -5.08
C SER A 161 -5.04 -31.69 -4.43
N ARG A 162 -3.97 -32.01 -5.18
CA ARG A 162 -2.84 -32.82 -4.72
C ARG A 162 -1.92 -32.05 -3.78
N LEU A 163 -1.72 -30.75 -4.00
CA LEU A 163 -0.98 -29.84 -3.12
C LEU A 163 -1.66 -29.79 -1.75
N VAL A 164 -2.98 -29.54 -1.70
CA VAL A 164 -3.79 -29.56 -0.47
C VAL A 164 -3.78 -30.93 0.23
N ALA A 165 -3.65 -32.04 -0.51
CA ALA A 165 -3.48 -33.37 0.08
C ALA A 165 -2.07 -33.59 0.66
N ILE A 166 -1.04 -33.04 0.02
CA ILE A 166 0.35 -33.16 0.46
C ILE A 166 0.68 -32.19 1.60
N ASP A 167 0.07 -31.00 1.68
CA ASP A 167 0.18 -30.13 2.86
C ASP A 167 -0.36 -30.84 4.11
N LYS A 168 -1.45 -31.61 3.97
CA LYS A 168 -2.00 -32.44 5.04
C LYS A 168 -1.07 -33.60 5.40
N LYS A 169 -0.45 -34.26 4.40
CA LYS A 169 0.58 -35.28 4.61
C LYS A 169 1.78 -34.69 5.37
N LEU A 170 2.32 -33.56 4.91
CA LEU A 170 3.41 -32.83 5.52
C LEU A 170 3.10 -32.47 6.98
N ALA A 171 1.91 -31.92 7.26
CA ALA A 171 1.48 -31.58 8.61
C ALA A 171 1.32 -32.80 9.53
N LEU A 172 1.04 -33.98 8.99
CA LEU A 172 1.01 -35.25 9.73
C LEU A 172 2.42 -35.79 9.98
N GLU A 173 3.28 -35.89 8.96
CA GLU A 173 4.68 -36.33 9.10
C GLU A 173 5.48 -35.39 10.03
N THR A 174 5.19 -34.08 10.00
CA THR A 174 5.75 -33.09 10.93
C THR A 174 5.39 -33.42 12.38
N LYS A 175 4.10 -33.68 12.65
CA LYS A 175 3.62 -34.09 13.99
C LYS A 175 4.19 -35.45 14.40
N MET A 176 4.40 -36.37 13.45
CA MET A 176 5.06 -37.65 13.73
C MET A 176 6.54 -37.48 14.08
N ARG A 177 7.27 -36.58 13.41
CA ARG A 177 8.64 -36.20 13.79
C ARG A 177 8.68 -35.55 15.18
N ASP A 178 7.78 -34.60 15.48
CA ASP A 178 7.73 -33.96 16.80
C ASP A 178 7.37 -34.95 17.92
N ALA A 179 6.47 -35.90 17.65
CA ALA A 179 6.18 -37.01 18.55
C ALA A 179 7.40 -37.95 18.72
N ALA A 180 8.12 -38.28 17.64
CA ALA A 180 9.34 -39.09 17.70
C ALA A 180 10.47 -38.41 18.49
N ILE A 181 10.64 -37.09 18.35
CA ILE A 181 11.58 -36.29 19.17
C ILE A 181 11.18 -36.32 20.65
N SER A 182 9.89 -36.21 20.96
CA SER A 182 9.41 -36.35 22.33
C SER A 182 9.69 -37.76 22.89
N LEU A 183 9.45 -38.80 22.09
CA LEU A 183 9.70 -40.19 22.47
C LEU A 183 11.20 -40.50 22.65
N SER A 184 12.08 -40.01 21.77
CA SER A 184 13.54 -40.15 21.92
C SER A 184 14.04 -39.44 23.18
N LYS A 185 13.59 -38.19 23.44
CA LYS A 185 13.90 -37.46 24.68
C LYS A 185 13.51 -38.25 25.94
N VAL A 186 12.32 -38.84 25.96
CA VAL A 186 11.84 -39.65 27.10
C VAL A 186 12.60 -40.98 27.23
N ASN A 187 12.89 -41.66 26.12
CA ASN A 187 13.57 -42.96 26.12
C ASN A 187 15.11 -42.87 26.21
N SER A 188 15.69 -41.68 26.15
CA SER A 188 17.13 -41.42 26.33
C SER A 188 17.75 -42.09 27.57
N THR A 189 16.96 -42.25 28.65
CA THR A 189 17.36 -42.92 29.89
C THR A 189 17.51 -44.45 29.76
N GLN A 190 16.94 -45.06 28.73
CA GLN A 190 16.84 -46.51 28.56
C GLN A 190 17.62 -46.98 27.31
N LYS A 191 18.88 -47.38 27.51
CA LYS A 191 19.87 -47.76 26.47
C LYS A 191 19.45 -48.83 25.43
N LYS A 192 18.27 -49.45 25.56
CA LYS A 192 17.70 -50.41 24.58
C LYS A 192 16.55 -49.83 23.78
N THR A 193 15.70 -48.99 24.38
CA THR A 193 14.59 -48.32 23.69
C THR A 193 15.05 -47.03 23.03
N SER A 194 16.07 -46.33 23.56
CA SER A 194 16.66 -45.13 22.95
C SER A 194 17.01 -45.37 21.48
N LYS A 195 17.83 -46.39 21.18
CA LYS A 195 18.17 -46.75 19.80
C LYS A 195 16.94 -47.03 18.93
N GLN A 196 15.93 -47.72 19.47
CA GLN A 196 14.70 -48.01 18.74
C GLN A 196 13.85 -46.75 18.49
N THR A 197 13.89 -45.73 19.36
CA THR A 197 13.26 -44.43 19.13
C THR A 197 14.07 -43.54 18.19
N ASP A 198 15.39 -43.68 18.17
CA ASP A 198 16.27 -42.94 17.26
C ASP A 198 16.15 -43.49 15.83
N ASP A 199 16.14 -44.82 15.66
CA ASP A 199 15.80 -45.51 14.40
C ASP A 199 14.40 -45.09 13.88
N GLN A 200 13.44 -44.78 14.79
CA GLN A 200 12.11 -44.26 14.43
C GLN A 200 12.10 -42.76 14.10
N LEU A 201 12.96 -41.97 14.73
CA LEU A 201 13.12 -40.54 14.48
C LEU A 201 13.73 -40.31 13.10
N ASP A 202 14.73 -41.09 12.71
CA ASP A 202 15.30 -41.06 11.35
C ASP A 202 14.29 -41.56 10.29
N ALA A 203 13.49 -42.57 10.63
CA ALA A 203 12.38 -43.01 9.79
C ALA A 203 11.25 -41.98 9.65
N ALA A 204 11.11 -41.04 10.59
CA ALA A 204 10.18 -39.91 10.50
C ALA A 204 10.80 -38.73 9.72
N ASN A 205 12.07 -38.42 9.94
CA ASN A 205 12.82 -37.39 9.20
C ASN A 205 12.83 -37.68 7.70
N THR A 206 13.21 -38.90 7.30
CA THR A 206 13.26 -39.31 5.88
C THR A 206 11.88 -39.29 5.20
N ARG A 207 10.78 -39.52 5.93
CA ARG A 207 9.41 -39.36 5.41
C ARG A 207 9.00 -37.89 5.27
N LEU A 208 9.39 -37.05 6.23
CA LEU A 208 9.16 -35.60 6.17
C LEU A 208 9.90 -34.98 4.98
N GLU A 209 11.18 -35.31 4.79
CA GLU A 209 11.98 -34.89 3.63
C GLU A 209 11.36 -35.36 2.31
N ALA A 210 10.88 -36.61 2.25
CA ALA A 210 10.17 -37.12 1.08
C ALA A 210 8.88 -36.33 0.81
N ALA A 211 8.09 -36.03 1.85
CA ALA A 211 6.87 -35.22 1.73
C ALA A 211 7.17 -33.77 1.28
N GLN A 212 8.21 -33.13 1.82
CA GLN A 212 8.69 -31.81 1.39
C GLN A 212 9.13 -31.81 -0.07
N LYS A 213 9.88 -32.86 -0.50
CA LYS A 213 10.36 -33.02 -1.88
C LYS A 213 9.23 -33.28 -2.87
N GLU A 214 8.17 -33.98 -2.46
CA GLU A 214 6.93 -34.10 -3.24
C GLU A 214 6.17 -32.78 -3.29
N GLN A 215 5.98 -32.09 -2.16
CA GLN A 215 5.29 -30.80 -2.07
C GLN A 215 5.94 -29.78 -3.00
N ARG A 216 7.26 -29.61 -2.91
CA ARG A 216 8.04 -28.68 -3.74
C ARG A 216 7.89 -28.97 -5.24
N ARG A 217 8.02 -30.22 -5.67
CA ARG A 217 7.85 -30.61 -7.09
C ARG A 217 6.45 -30.30 -7.63
N ILE A 218 5.44 -30.40 -6.77
CA ILE A 218 4.03 -30.21 -7.15
C ILE A 218 3.62 -28.74 -7.10
N SER A 219 4.17 -27.93 -6.19
CA SER A 219 4.03 -26.48 -6.23
C SER A 219 4.82 -25.86 -7.38
N GLU A 220 6.05 -26.30 -7.66
CA GLU A 220 6.83 -25.91 -8.85
C GLU A 220 6.04 -26.16 -10.15
N ARG A 221 5.49 -27.37 -10.32
CA ARG A 221 4.66 -27.71 -11.51
C ARG A 221 3.34 -26.94 -11.56
N ALA A 222 2.65 -26.76 -10.44
CA ALA A 222 1.42 -25.97 -10.40
C ALA A 222 1.68 -24.50 -10.77
N ASN A 223 2.78 -23.92 -10.29
CA ASN A 223 3.22 -22.56 -10.61
C ASN A 223 3.63 -22.42 -12.08
N GLU A 224 4.31 -23.41 -12.67
CA GLU A 224 4.64 -23.45 -14.09
C GLU A 224 3.39 -23.37 -14.98
N ILE A 225 2.36 -24.14 -14.64
CA ILE A 225 1.07 -24.16 -15.37
C ILE A 225 0.29 -22.86 -15.12
N HIS A 226 0.30 -22.34 -13.89
CA HIS A 226 -0.34 -21.07 -13.57
C HIS A 226 0.31 -19.92 -14.36
N LYS A 227 1.65 -19.91 -14.46
CA LYS A 227 2.41 -18.98 -15.29
C LYS A 227 1.97 -19.09 -16.76
N LYS A 228 1.96 -20.28 -17.36
CA LYS A 228 1.50 -20.50 -18.75
C LYS A 228 0.06 -20.03 -18.98
N LEU A 229 -0.84 -20.26 -18.02
CA LEU A 229 -2.23 -19.79 -18.08
C LEU A 229 -2.32 -18.26 -18.01
N MET A 230 -1.45 -17.61 -17.23
CA MET A 230 -1.38 -16.14 -17.12
C MET A 230 -0.69 -15.49 -18.32
N GLU A 231 0.37 -16.09 -18.86
CA GLU A 231 1.03 -15.70 -20.11
C GLU A 231 0.02 -15.73 -21.27
N HIS A 232 -0.73 -16.81 -21.43
CA HIS A 232 -1.83 -16.89 -22.41
C HIS A 232 -2.91 -15.83 -22.18
N ARG A 233 -3.33 -15.57 -20.93
CA ARG A 233 -4.30 -14.50 -20.62
C ARG A 233 -3.78 -13.12 -21.02
N ALA A 234 -2.52 -12.82 -20.71
CA ALA A 234 -1.88 -11.56 -21.05
C ALA A 234 -1.67 -11.42 -22.57
N ALA A 235 -1.29 -12.50 -23.26
CA ALA A 235 -1.23 -12.57 -24.72
C ALA A 235 -2.59 -12.28 -25.37
N VAL A 236 -3.66 -12.93 -24.91
CA VAL A 236 -5.03 -12.72 -25.43
C VAL A 236 -5.55 -11.31 -25.13
N LEU A 237 -5.31 -10.77 -23.93
CA LEU A 237 -5.70 -9.41 -23.58
C LEU A 237 -4.93 -8.38 -24.42
N SER A 238 -3.62 -8.56 -24.59
CA SER A 238 -2.79 -7.67 -25.42
C SER A 238 -3.14 -7.76 -26.91
N LEU A 239 -3.53 -8.94 -27.43
CA LEU A 239 -4.10 -9.08 -28.77
C LEU A 239 -5.47 -8.39 -28.89
N SER A 240 -6.31 -8.47 -27.86
CA SER A 240 -7.61 -7.77 -27.82
C SER A 240 -7.43 -6.25 -27.83
N ILE A 241 -6.52 -5.73 -27.00
CA ILE A 241 -6.15 -4.31 -26.94
C ILE A 241 -5.59 -3.85 -28.30
N ARG A 242 -4.61 -4.55 -28.87
CA ARG A 242 -4.07 -4.24 -30.21
C ARG A 242 -5.13 -4.33 -31.33
N ASN A 243 -6.12 -5.21 -31.20
CA ASN A 243 -7.26 -5.28 -32.13
C ASN A 243 -8.27 -4.15 -31.92
N MET A 244 -8.33 -3.55 -30.73
CA MET A 244 -9.13 -2.35 -30.45
C MET A 244 -8.40 -1.09 -30.91
N GLU A 245 -7.10 -0.96 -30.62
CA GLU A 245 -6.21 0.07 -31.17
C GLU A 245 -6.25 0.08 -32.70
N LYS A 246 -6.14 -1.09 -33.36
CA LYS A 246 -6.23 -1.23 -34.82
C LYS A 246 -7.62 -0.93 -35.40
N LYS A 247 -8.68 -0.92 -34.58
CA LYS A 247 -10.04 -0.50 -34.97
C LYS A 247 -10.33 0.97 -34.65
N ALA A 248 -9.62 1.55 -33.68
CA ALA A 248 -9.67 2.96 -33.32
C ALA A 248 -8.74 3.82 -34.20
N ALA A 249 -7.64 3.23 -34.69
CA ALA A 249 -6.76 3.84 -35.68
C ALA A 249 -7.51 4.02 -37.01
N PRO A 250 -7.66 5.26 -37.53
CA PRO A 250 -8.43 5.50 -38.73
C PRO A 250 -7.75 4.90 -39.97
N GLN A 251 -8.44 4.03 -40.70
CA GLN A 251 -8.00 3.62 -42.03
C GLN A 251 -8.06 4.82 -42.99
N GLN A 252 -6.90 5.34 -43.37
CA GLN A 252 -6.79 6.26 -44.49
C GLN A 252 -7.01 5.52 -45.82
N PHE A 253 -8.27 5.34 -46.26
CA PHE A 253 -8.62 5.32 -47.69
C PHE A 253 -10.11 5.52 -47.96
N ASN A 254 -10.43 6.32 -49.00
CA ASN A 254 -11.74 6.60 -49.61
C ASN A 254 -12.95 6.86 -48.67
N GLY A 255 -13.41 8.11 -48.65
CA GLY A 255 -14.66 8.50 -47.99
C GLY A 255 -15.92 8.30 -48.85
N SER A 256 -17.04 8.09 -48.17
CA SER A 256 -18.39 8.40 -48.63
C SER A 256 -19.24 8.76 -47.40
N SER A 257 -20.25 9.60 -47.60
CA SER A 257 -21.03 10.28 -46.55
C SER A 257 -21.85 9.38 -45.61
N ASP A 258 -22.26 10.01 -44.49
CA ASP A 258 -23.57 9.93 -43.82
C ASP A 258 -23.71 9.15 -42.50
N SER A 259 -24.56 9.69 -41.61
CA SER A 259 -24.96 9.24 -40.25
C SER A 259 -23.86 9.13 -39.16
N GLY A 260 -24.05 9.52 -37.89
CA GLY A 260 -25.17 10.23 -37.23
C GLY A 260 -25.73 9.54 -35.98
N TYR A 261 -25.47 10.08 -34.78
CA TYR A 261 -26.16 9.92 -33.46
C TYR A 261 -25.40 10.84 -32.46
N ASP A 262 -25.96 11.80 -31.70
CA ASP A 262 -26.90 11.73 -30.54
C ASP A 262 -26.39 10.82 -29.38
N THR A 263 -26.36 11.18 -28.09
CA THR A 263 -26.63 12.39 -27.24
C THR A 263 -25.96 12.14 -25.84
N PRO A 264 -26.07 12.93 -24.74
CA PRO A 264 -26.59 14.30 -24.51
C PRO A 264 -25.59 15.25 -23.80
N ALA A 265 -26.02 16.48 -23.45
CA ALA A 265 -25.24 17.49 -22.71
C ALA A 265 -25.76 17.76 -21.27
N PRO A 266 -24.94 18.31 -20.35
CA PRO A 266 -25.37 18.84 -19.06
C PRO A 266 -25.64 20.37 -19.07
N MET A 267 -26.56 20.81 -18.21
CA MET A 267 -26.80 22.24 -17.86
C MET A 267 -25.99 22.57 -16.57
N SER A 268 -25.71 23.79 -16.12
CA SER A 268 -26.29 25.14 -16.37
C SER A 268 -25.26 26.25 -15.99
N PRO A 269 -25.46 27.52 -16.41
CA PRO A 269 -24.82 28.69 -15.78
C PRO A 269 -25.76 29.41 -14.79
N THR A 270 -25.21 29.97 -13.70
CA THR A 270 -25.96 30.72 -12.67
C THR A 270 -25.76 32.24 -12.79
N THR A 271 -26.83 33.01 -12.57
CA THR A 271 -26.88 34.48 -12.73
C THR A 271 -26.16 35.27 -11.62
N SER A 272 -25.72 36.49 -11.94
CA SER A 272 -24.95 37.38 -11.05
C SER A 272 -25.76 38.54 -10.44
N SER A 273 -25.09 39.29 -9.55
CA SER A 273 -25.33 40.71 -9.19
C SER A 273 -26.28 41.04 -8.03
N MET A 274 -25.73 41.70 -7.00
CA MET A 274 -25.90 43.15 -6.76
C MET A 274 -24.67 43.71 -6.00
N THR A 275 -24.52 45.04 -5.93
CA THR A 275 -23.24 45.74 -5.65
C THR A 275 -23.29 46.79 -4.54
N GLY A 276 -22.15 47.01 -3.86
CA GLY A 276 -21.81 48.27 -3.16
C GLY A 276 -22.22 48.35 -1.67
N VAL A 277 -21.61 49.21 -0.84
CA VAL A 277 -20.71 50.36 -1.13
C VAL A 277 -19.58 50.50 -0.07
N SER A 278 -18.37 50.82 -0.55
CA SER A 278 -17.29 51.71 -0.04
C SER A 278 -17.43 52.43 1.34
N SER A 279 -16.37 52.81 2.09
CA SER A 279 -14.90 52.69 1.89
C SER A 279 -14.04 53.19 3.09
N SER A 280 -12.87 52.57 3.28
CA SER A 280 -11.55 53.14 3.67
C SER A 280 -11.31 54.06 4.89
N SER A 281 -10.34 53.63 5.72
CA SER A 281 -9.36 54.47 6.48
C SER A 281 -9.88 55.26 7.72
N LYS A 282 -9.06 55.75 8.67
CA LYS A 282 -7.58 55.91 8.74
C LYS A 282 -7.06 55.97 10.21
N SER A 283 -5.89 55.38 10.47
CA SER A 283 -4.83 55.77 11.46
C SER A 283 -5.14 56.28 12.89
N ARG A 284 -4.75 55.45 13.88
CA ARG A 284 -3.62 55.66 14.85
C ARG A 284 -3.67 56.76 15.94
N GLY A 285 -3.69 56.28 17.21
CA GLY A 285 -3.14 56.94 18.42
C GLY A 285 -4.16 57.68 19.29
N ARG A 286 -3.94 57.95 20.59
CA ARG A 286 -3.17 57.32 21.69
C ARG A 286 -3.38 58.22 22.93
N PHE A 287 -3.96 57.69 24.01
CA PHE A 287 -3.84 58.12 25.42
C PHE A 287 -4.20 59.56 25.85
N ASP A 288 -5.27 59.67 26.65
CA ASP A 288 -5.36 60.43 27.91
C ASP A 288 -6.56 59.85 28.71
N GLY A 289 -6.69 59.89 30.03
CA GLY A 289 -5.76 60.30 31.09
C GLY A 289 -6.51 60.94 32.27
N ALA A 290 -6.60 60.23 33.42
CA ALA A 290 -7.13 60.73 34.71
C ALA A 290 -8.62 61.20 34.74
N HIS A 291 -9.29 61.37 35.88
CA HIS A 291 -9.34 60.63 37.15
C HIS A 291 -10.60 61.05 37.97
N TYR A 292 -10.87 60.35 39.08
CA TYR A 292 -11.64 60.80 40.27
C TYR A 292 -12.96 61.59 40.12
N PHE A 293 -14.08 60.88 40.01
CA PHE A 293 -15.21 60.95 40.95
C PHE A 293 -15.87 59.55 40.94
N ALA A 294 -15.73 58.72 41.97
CA ALA A 294 -16.52 58.72 43.21
C ALA A 294 -18.02 58.50 42.96
N GLY A 295 -18.48 57.25 43.17
CA GLY A 295 -19.87 56.84 43.07
C GLY A 295 -20.05 55.36 43.43
N HIS A 296 -20.72 55.07 44.53
CA HIS A 296 -21.05 53.70 44.94
C HIS A 296 -22.19 53.12 44.07
N ALA A 297 -22.29 51.78 44.02
CA ALA A 297 -23.26 51.08 43.18
C ALA A 297 -24.73 51.42 43.49
N ASP A 298 -25.03 51.84 44.71
CA ASP A 298 -26.39 52.06 45.22
C ASP A 298 -26.88 53.53 45.13
N ALA A 299 -26.21 54.37 44.34
CA ALA A 299 -26.57 55.78 44.15
C ALA A 299 -27.85 55.93 43.29
N VAL A 300 -29.03 55.85 43.92
CA VAL A 300 -30.34 56.01 43.27
C VAL A 300 -30.57 57.46 42.81
N VAL A 301 -30.12 57.78 41.60
CA VAL A 301 -30.47 59.02 40.89
C VAL A 301 -31.80 58.80 40.14
N PRO A 302 -32.84 59.63 40.33
CA PRO A 302 -34.09 59.51 39.60
C PRO A 302 -33.90 59.61 38.08
N ARG A 303 -34.11 58.48 37.37
CA ARG A 303 -34.00 58.45 35.90
C ARG A 303 -35.03 59.38 35.25
N ARG A 304 -34.55 60.39 34.51
CA ARG A 304 -35.37 61.02 33.45
C ARG A 304 -35.85 59.91 32.50
N ARG A 305 -37.10 60.01 32.01
CA ARG A 305 -37.66 59.02 31.08
C ARG A 305 -36.83 59.00 29.79
N LEU A 306 -36.06 57.94 29.59
CA LEU A 306 -35.37 57.66 28.33
C LEU A 306 -36.40 57.31 27.25
N SER A 307 -36.10 57.68 26.00
CA SER A 307 -36.90 57.31 24.83
C SER A 307 -36.92 55.79 24.63
N LEU A 308 -38.06 55.26 24.17
CA LEU A 308 -38.27 53.83 23.88
C LEU A 308 -37.17 53.23 22.97
N THR A 309 -36.69 54.00 22.00
CA THR A 309 -35.59 53.64 21.10
C THR A 309 -34.25 53.43 21.83
N THR A 310 -33.93 54.27 22.81
CA THR A 310 -32.71 54.16 23.62
C THR A 310 -32.79 52.95 24.54
N ALA A 311 -33.93 52.76 25.21
CA ALA A 311 -34.17 51.59 26.05
C ALA A 311 -34.08 50.27 25.25
N ALA A 312 -34.64 50.21 24.03
CA ALA A 312 -34.52 49.07 23.14
C ALA A 312 -33.05 48.77 22.76
N SER A 313 -32.24 49.81 22.50
CA SER A 313 -30.81 49.62 22.24
C SER A 313 -30.04 49.11 23.46
N GLU A 314 -30.33 49.61 24.67
CA GLU A 314 -29.72 49.09 25.91
C GLU A 314 -30.07 47.61 26.12
N ILE A 315 -31.35 47.24 25.96
CA ILE A 315 -31.86 45.87 26.07
C ILE A 315 -31.13 44.95 25.07
N SER A 316 -31.03 45.33 23.80
CA SER A 316 -30.31 44.54 22.79
C SER A 316 -28.84 44.30 23.18
N THR A 317 -28.13 45.30 23.72
CA THR A 317 -26.75 45.07 24.20
C THR A 317 -26.68 44.19 25.45
N LEU A 318 -27.74 44.11 26.26
CA LEU A 318 -27.82 43.23 27.42
C LEU A 318 -28.17 41.79 27.01
N GLU A 319 -29.03 41.62 26.00
CA GLU A 319 -29.32 40.33 25.37
C GLU A 319 -28.06 39.73 24.72
N ASP A 320 -27.29 40.53 23.96
CA ASP A 320 -26.01 40.09 23.39
C ASP A 320 -24.97 39.77 24.47
N LYS A 321 -24.90 40.54 25.57
CA LYS A 321 -24.03 40.22 26.72
C LYS A 321 -24.47 38.95 27.44
N LEU A 322 -25.77 38.70 27.59
CA LEU A 322 -26.32 37.47 28.17
C LEU A 322 -26.04 36.26 27.26
N LYS A 323 -26.16 36.43 25.94
CA LYS A 323 -25.82 35.43 24.92
C LYS A 323 -24.32 35.12 24.90
N ALA A 324 -23.46 36.12 25.04
CA ALA A 324 -22.01 35.93 25.20
C ALA A 324 -21.66 35.25 26.53
N ALA A 325 -22.29 35.64 27.64
CA ALA A 325 -22.07 35.04 28.96
C ALA A 325 -22.51 33.57 28.99
N THR A 326 -23.71 33.25 28.47
CA THR A 326 -24.20 31.86 28.36
C THR A 326 -23.36 31.01 27.41
N ALA A 327 -22.88 31.56 26.29
CA ALA A 327 -21.91 30.88 25.43
C ALA A 327 -20.59 30.60 26.17
N SER A 328 -20.09 31.54 26.99
CA SER A 328 -18.88 31.34 27.79
C SER A 328 -19.06 30.29 28.89
N LEU A 329 -20.24 30.25 29.53
CA LEU A 329 -20.60 29.24 30.53
C LEU A 329 -20.69 27.83 29.91
N ASN A 330 -21.29 27.72 28.72
CA ASN A 330 -21.36 26.45 27.98
C ASN A 330 -19.96 25.99 27.54
N ALA A 331 -19.07 26.91 27.14
CA ALA A 331 -17.68 26.59 26.83
C ALA A 331 -16.88 26.16 28.08
N ALA A 332 -17.12 26.77 29.24
CA ALA A 332 -16.52 26.36 30.51
C ALA A 332 -17.02 24.98 30.96
N SER A 333 -18.33 24.72 30.87
CA SER A 333 -18.95 23.42 31.14
C SER A 333 -18.40 22.32 30.23
N LYS A 334 -18.23 22.59 28.94
CA LYS A 334 -17.59 21.66 28.00
C LYS A 334 -16.15 21.33 28.43
N LYS A 335 -15.33 22.33 28.78
CA LYS A 335 -13.97 22.11 29.30
C LYS A 335 -13.95 21.31 30.60
N GLN A 336 -14.91 21.55 31.50
CA GLN A 336 -15.06 20.77 32.74
C GLN A 336 -15.38 19.30 32.44
N ALA A 337 -16.23 19.03 31.46
CA ALA A 337 -16.53 17.67 31.00
C ALA A 337 -15.36 17.02 30.23
N GLU A 338 -14.52 17.79 29.55
CA GLU A 338 -13.27 17.31 28.93
C GLU A 338 -12.27 16.91 30.01
N MET A 339 -11.92 17.81 30.93
CA MET A 339 -11.03 17.51 32.07
C MET A 339 -11.53 16.35 32.94
N ALA A 340 -12.85 16.17 33.09
CA ALA A 340 -13.42 15.03 33.80
C ALA A 340 -13.20 13.68 33.09
N ARG A 341 -13.16 13.67 31.75
CA ARG A 341 -12.78 12.48 30.96
C ARG A 341 -11.29 12.22 31.04
N ASP A 342 -10.46 13.25 30.93
CA ASP A 342 -9.00 13.13 31.04
C ASP A 342 -8.60 12.57 32.42
N LEU A 343 -9.24 13.07 33.49
CA LEU A 343 -9.10 12.53 34.85
C LEU A 343 -9.72 11.13 35.07
N SER A 344 -10.52 10.61 34.13
CA SER A 344 -10.97 9.21 34.14
C SER A 344 -9.99 8.30 33.41
N LEU A 345 -9.42 8.77 32.30
CA LEU A 345 -8.39 8.07 31.53
C LEU A 345 -7.10 7.90 32.36
N LEU A 346 -6.61 8.99 32.96
CA LEU A 346 -5.44 8.97 33.85
C LEU A 346 -5.60 8.04 35.07
N ARG A 347 -6.84 7.73 35.48
CA ARG A 347 -7.11 6.73 36.54
C ARG A 347 -7.06 5.30 36.02
N LEU A 348 -7.53 5.07 34.79
CA LEU A 348 -7.42 3.78 34.12
C LEU A 348 -5.96 3.45 33.84
N GLU A 349 -5.21 4.37 33.24
CA GLU A 349 -3.77 4.27 32.97
C GLU A 349 -2.98 4.01 34.27
N LYS A 350 -3.30 4.73 35.36
CA LYS A 350 -2.71 4.46 36.68
C LYS A 350 -3.02 3.04 37.17
N GLN A 351 -4.26 2.57 37.04
CA GLN A 351 -4.66 1.24 37.49
C GLN A 351 -3.98 0.13 36.65
N GLU A 352 -3.78 0.35 35.35
CA GLU A 352 -3.06 -0.55 34.46
C GLU A 352 -1.56 -0.61 34.82
N VAL A 353 -0.93 0.53 35.09
CA VAL A 353 0.47 0.58 35.57
C VAL A 353 0.61 -0.06 36.96
N GLU A 354 -0.33 0.14 37.88
CA GLU A 354 -0.31 -0.52 39.19
C GLU A 354 -0.51 -2.05 39.08
N MET A 355 -1.32 -2.52 38.14
CA MET A 355 -1.48 -3.95 37.84
C MET A 355 -0.19 -4.54 37.25
N ASN A 356 0.40 -3.89 36.25
CA ASN A 356 1.62 -4.37 35.58
C ASN A 356 2.80 -4.38 36.56
N MET A 357 2.98 -3.32 37.35
CA MET A 357 3.98 -3.26 38.43
C MET A 357 3.77 -4.39 39.46
N GLY A 358 2.52 -4.73 39.80
CA GLY A 358 2.20 -5.85 40.68
C GLY A 358 2.61 -7.22 40.09
N LEU A 359 2.42 -7.41 38.79
CA LEU A 359 2.83 -8.63 38.08
C LEU A 359 4.36 -8.73 37.93
N GLU A 360 5.04 -7.61 37.67
CA GLU A 360 6.51 -7.54 37.61
C GLU A 360 7.13 -7.80 38.99
N LEU A 361 6.53 -7.28 40.07
CA LEU A 361 6.93 -7.60 41.44
C LEU A 361 6.72 -9.08 41.77
N GLN A 362 5.60 -9.68 41.38
CA GLN A 362 5.38 -11.12 41.58
C GLN A 362 6.42 -11.95 40.82
N GLY A 363 6.75 -11.60 39.56
CA GLY A 363 7.81 -12.25 38.79
C GLY A 363 9.20 -12.11 39.42
N ALA A 364 9.49 -10.94 40.01
CA ALA A 364 10.71 -10.72 40.79
C ALA A 364 10.73 -11.59 42.08
N GLU A 365 9.61 -11.71 42.79
CA GLU A 365 9.50 -12.57 43.98
C GLU A 365 9.67 -14.07 43.61
N GLU A 366 9.07 -14.53 42.51
CA GLU A 366 9.22 -15.91 42.02
C GLU A 366 10.66 -16.23 41.57
N THR A 367 11.34 -15.29 40.90
CA THR A 367 12.76 -15.46 40.55
C THR A 367 13.67 -15.42 41.78
N ILE A 368 13.41 -14.54 42.76
CA ILE A 368 14.13 -14.54 44.04
C ILE A 368 13.92 -15.86 44.80
N ALA A 369 12.70 -16.40 44.82
CA ALA A 369 12.39 -17.68 45.45
C ALA A 369 13.14 -18.86 44.78
N SER A 370 13.19 -18.91 43.45
CA SER A 370 13.96 -19.95 42.74
C SER A 370 15.48 -19.85 43.00
N LEU A 371 16.04 -18.64 43.04
CA LEU A 371 17.45 -18.43 43.41
C LEU A 371 17.74 -18.83 44.86
N GLN A 372 16.82 -18.54 45.79
CA GLN A 372 16.90 -19.02 47.18
C GLN A 372 16.83 -20.55 47.29
N GLN A 373 16.11 -21.22 46.39
CA GLN A 373 16.08 -22.68 46.30
C GLN A 373 17.38 -23.27 45.73
N GLU A 374 18.02 -22.62 44.74
CA GLU A 374 19.31 -23.09 44.20
C GLU A 374 20.50 -22.87 45.14
N LEU A 375 20.52 -21.79 45.91
CA LEU A 375 21.62 -21.45 46.83
C LEU A 375 22.12 -22.61 47.72
N PRO A 376 21.27 -23.35 48.48
CA PRO A 376 21.74 -24.47 49.29
C PRO A 376 22.34 -25.61 48.47
N THR A 377 21.86 -25.85 47.24
CA THR A 377 22.45 -26.85 46.32
C THR A 377 23.82 -26.40 45.83
N ARG A 378 24.00 -25.12 45.50
CA ARG A 378 25.31 -24.55 45.12
C ARG A 378 26.29 -24.56 46.30
N GLU A 379 25.83 -24.23 47.51
CA GLU A 379 26.63 -24.36 48.73
C GLU A 379 27.07 -25.81 48.99
N GLN A 380 26.19 -26.78 48.76
CA GLN A 380 26.51 -28.20 48.93
C GLN A 380 27.56 -28.66 47.91
N GLN A 381 27.42 -28.26 46.63
CA GLN A 381 28.44 -28.50 45.59
C GLN A 381 29.79 -27.86 45.95
N LEU A 382 29.81 -26.65 46.52
CA LEU A 382 31.05 -26.01 46.97
C LEU A 382 31.67 -26.74 48.17
N LYS A 383 30.86 -27.23 49.12
CA LYS A 383 31.34 -28.04 50.26
C LYS A 383 31.90 -29.39 49.80
N GLU A 384 31.29 -30.01 48.80
CA GLU A 384 31.75 -31.24 48.15
C GLU A 384 33.07 -31.03 47.40
N LEU A 385 33.16 -30.02 46.53
CA LEU A 385 34.41 -29.68 45.84
C LEU A 385 35.55 -29.28 46.80
N LEU A 386 35.24 -28.64 47.93
CA LEU A 386 36.22 -28.35 48.97
C LEU A 386 36.70 -29.63 49.69
N SER A 387 35.80 -30.57 50.01
CA SER A 387 36.18 -31.83 50.65
C SER A 387 36.95 -32.75 49.70
N GLU A 388 36.60 -32.79 48.41
CA GLU A 388 37.41 -33.41 47.36
C GLU A 388 38.80 -32.77 47.30
N ARG A 389 38.88 -31.44 47.25
CA ARG A 389 40.16 -30.71 47.19
C ARG A 389 41.02 -30.94 48.44
N GLU A 390 40.42 -31.11 49.61
CA GLU A 390 41.13 -31.51 50.83
C GLU A 390 41.58 -32.98 50.78
N ALA A 391 40.75 -33.90 50.29
CA ALA A 391 41.12 -35.30 50.07
C ALA A 391 42.27 -35.44 49.07
N TRP A 392 42.25 -34.73 47.94
CA TRP A 392 43.35 -34.65 46.96
C TRP A 392 44.63 -34.08 47.57
N VAL A 393 44.55 -33.14 48.51
CA VAL A 393 45.72 -32.62 49.24
C VAL A 393 46.27 -33.65 50.23
N GLN A 394 45.40 -34.39 50.94
CA GLN A 394 45.79 -35.49 51.84
C GLN A 394 46.38 -36.68 51.06
N GLU A 395 45.80 -37.06 49.93
CA GLU A 395 46.35 -38.07 49.02
C GLU A 395 47.71 -37.61 48.48
N ARG A 396 47.85 -36.33 48.09
CA ARG A 396 49.14 -35.79 47.65
C ARG A 396 50.21 -35.80 48.75
N THR A 397 49.86 -35.58 50.03
CA THR A 397 50.84 -35.66 51.13
C THR A 397 51.16 -37.10 51.53
N THR A 398 50.20 -38.03 51.50
CA THR A 398 50.49 -39.46 51.71
C THR A 398 51.30 -40.04 50.56
N LEU A 399 51.00 -39.72 49.29
CA LEU A 399 51.84 -40.07 48.15
C LEU A 399 53.25 -39.47 48.25
N GLN A 400 53.42 -38.27 48.83
CA GLN A 400 54.75 -37.71 49.13
C GLN A 400 55.46 -38.41 50.30
N SER A 401 54.76 -38.95 51.29
CA SER A 401 55.37 -39.82 52.33
C SER A 401 55.79 -41.14 51.70
N ASN A 402 54.86 -41.79 51.01
CA ASN A 402 55.08 -43.05 50.29
C ASN A 402 56.23 -42.93 49.28
N SER A 403 56.39 -41.80 48.57
CA SER A 403 57.55 -41.56 47.71
C SER A 403 58.86 -41.53 48.50
N LYS A 404 58.92 -40.79 49.63
CA LYS A 404 60.12 -40.74 50.48
C LYS A 404 60.43 -42.10 51.08
N GLU A 405 59.41 -42.85 51.48
CA GLU A 405 59.55 -44.22 51.99
C GLU A 405 60.02 -45.18 50.89
N VAL A 406 59.48 -45.07 49.67
CA VAL A 406 59.97 -45.79 48.49
C VAL A 406 61.40 -45.41 48.14
N ASP A 407 61.80 -44.14 48.26
CA ASP A 407 63.16 -43.70 47.96
C ASP A 407 64.15 -44.12 49.06
N VAL A 408 63.73 -44.17 50.33
CA VAL A 408 64.50 -44.80 51.42
C VAL A 408 64.60 -46.32 51.25
N LEU A 409 63.51 -46.97 50.84
CA LEU A 409 63.50 -48.40 50.52
C LEU A 409 64.33 -48.71 49.27
N ARG A 410 64.38 -47.82 48.28
CA ARG A 410 65.27 -47.90 47.10
C ARG A 410 66.73 -47.67 47.47
N ALA A 411 67.04 -46.72 48.36
CA ALA A 411 68.40 -46.55 48.86
C ALA A 411 68.87 -47.79 49.64
N ARG A 412 67.97 -48.37 50.46
CA ARG A 412 68.22 -49.62 51.19
C ARG A 412 68.28 -50.84 50.26
N LEU A 413 67.47 -50.89 49.20
CA LEU A 413 67.55 -51.90 48.15
C LEU A 413 68.84 -51.76 47.35
N ALA A 414 69.28 -50.55 47.01
CA ALA A 414 70.57 -50.33 46.36
C ALA A 414 71.75 -50.74 47.26
N GLU A 415 71.68 -50.48 48.58
CA GLU A 415 72.67 -50.99 49.54
C GLU A 415 72.64 -52.53 49.64
N LEU A 416 71.45 -53.14 49.57
CA LEU A 416 71.29 -54.59 49.57
C LEU A 416 71.74 -55.22 48.24
N GLU A 417 71.38 -54.67 47.08
CA GLU A 417 71.84 -55.07 45.74
C GLU A 417 73.38 -54.96 45.63
N LEU A 418 73.98 -53.91 46.19
CA LEU A 418 75.44 -53.76 46.29
C LEU A 418 76.07 -54.83 47.19
N ARG A 419 75.37 -55.30 48.22
CA ARG A 419 75.77 -56.44 49.08
C ARG A 419 75.39 -57.81 48.49
N SER A 420 74.46 -57.89 47.53
CA SER A 420 73.84 -59.12 47.01
C SER A 420 73.94 -59.26 45.49
N GLY A 421 74.95 -58.65 44.87
CA GLY A 421 75.18 -58.60 43.41
C GLY A 421 75.53 -59.93 42.73
N GLN A 422 74.93 -61.04 43.17
CA GLN A 422 75.05 -62.39 42.62
C GLN A 422 73.68 -63.06 42.36
N ALA A 423 72.56 -62.33 42.49
CA ALA A 423 71.19 -62.89 42.37
C ALA A 423 70.32 -62.31 41.24
N ASN A 424 70.75 -61.25 40.54
CA ASN A 424 69.85 -60.37 39.79
C ASN A 424 69.63 -60.74 38.31
N SER A 425 69.27 -62.01 38.03
CA SER A 425 68.79 -62.39 36.68
C SER A 425 67.32 -62.02 36.48
N SER A 426 66.45 -62.36 37.43
CA SER A 426 65.00 -62.12 37.35
C SER A 426 64.61 -60.65 37.55
N GLU A 427 65.39 -59.90 38.33
CA GLU A 427 65.17 -58.45 38.46
C GLU A 427 65.52 -57.69 37.18
N ALA A 428 66.49 -58.16 36.39
CA ALA A 428 66.82 -57.56 35.10
C ALA A 428 65.64 -57.73 34.12
N GLU A 429 65.08 -58.93 34.01
CA GLU A 429 63.91 -59.23 33.18
C GLU A 429 62.69 -58.38 33.58
N SER A 430 62.42 -58.25 34.88
CA SER A 430 61.33 -57.41 35.41
C SER A 430 61.54 -55.91 35.14
N ARG A 431 62.80 -55.43 35.20
CA ARG A 431 63.17 -54.04 34.85
C ARG A 431 63.02 -53.80 33.33
N GLU A 432 63.37 -54.78 32.48
CA GLU A 432 63.15 -54.71 31.03
C GLU A 432 61.66 -54.72 30.65
N ASP A 433 60.84 -55.60 31.21
CA ASP A 433 59.39 -55.62 30.92
C ASP A 433 58.68 -54.37 31.42
N SER A 434 59.12 -53.80 32.55
CA SER A 434 58.65 -52.49 33.03
C SER A 434 59.01 -51.37 32.05
N ARG A 435 60.21 -51.42 31.47
CA ARG A 435 60.66 -50.48 30.44
C ARG A 435 59.88 -50.64 29.13
N ARG A 436 59.65 -51.87 28.65
CA ARG A 436 58.83 -52.15 27.45
C ARG A 436 57.43 -51.57 27.59
N ARG A 437 56.78 -51.73 28.75
CA ARG A 437 55.45 -51.12 29.02
C ARG A 437 55.47 -49.59 29.03
N LEU A 438 56.57 -48.96 29.43
CA LEU A 438 56.73 -47.50 29.33
C LEU A 438 56.95 -47.07 27.87
N GLU A 439 57.74 -47.80 27.10
CA GLU A 439 57.97 -47.54 25.67
C GLU A 439 56.68 -47.76 24.84
N GLU A 440 55.86 -48.76 25.19
CA GLU A 440 54.51 -48.97 24.64
C GLU A 440 53.57 -47.81 24.97
N LYS A 441 53.58 -47.32 26.22
CA LYS A 441 52.71 -46.20 26.65
C LYS A 441 53.15 -44.86 26.06
N GLU A 442 54.45 -44.62 25.92
CA GLU A 442 54.96 -43.43 25.23
C GLU A 442 54.60 -43.48 23.73
N ALA A 443 54.67 -44.65 23.09
CA ALA A 443 54.21 -44.82 21.71
C ALA A 443 52.68 -44.64 21.55
N GLU A 444 51.88 -45.04 22.54
CA GLU A 444 50.43 -44.77 22.58
C GLU A 444 50.14 -43.28 22.75
N ILE A 445 50.85 -42.59 23.66
CA ILE A 445 50.79 -41.13 23.84
C ILE A 445 51.19 -40.39 22.57
N GLN A 446 52.23 -40.85 21.85
CA GLN A 446 52.65 -40.26 20.58
C GLN A 446 51.62 -40.45 19.46
N ARG A 447 50.95 -41.61 19.40
CA ARG A 447 49.82 -41.82 18.47
C ARG A 447 48.64 -40.91 18.78
N LEU A 448 48.27 -40.76 20.05
CA LEU A 448 47.18 -39.86 20.47
C LEU A 448 47.51 -38.38 20.18
N LYS A 449 48.76 -37.95 20.40
CA LYS A 449 49.24 -36.61 20.01
C LYS A 449 49.17 -36.40 18.49
N ALA A 450 49.65 -37.36 17.70
CA ALA A 450 49.58 -37.28 16.24
C ALA A 450 48.14 -37.22 15.72
N GLN A 451 47.22 -37.96 16.33
CA GLN A 451 45.78 -37.88 16.02
C GLN A 451 45.19 -36.50 16.37
N TRP A 452 45.53 -35.93 17.54
CA TRP A 452 45.11 -34.58 17.91
C TRP A 452 45.70 -33.49 17.01
N GLU A 453 46.94 -33.64 16.55
CA GLU A 453 47.59 -32.75 15.59
C GLU A 453 46.96 -32.87 14.20
N GLU A 454 46.56 -34.08 13.78
CA GLU A 454 45.85 -34.31 12.51
C GLU A 454 44.41 -33.79 12.54
N GLU A 455 43.64 -34.03 13.61
CA GLU A 455 42.31 -33.46 13.84
C GLU A 455 42.35 -31.93 13.87
N ARG A 456 43.35 -31.35 14.55
CA ARG A 456 43.57 -29.90 14.56
C ARG A 456 43.93 -29.36 13.18
N ALA A 457 44.79 -30.04 12.43
CA ALA A 457 45.14 -29.66 11.07
C ALA A 457 43.96 -29.80 10.10
N MET A 458 43.04 -30.75 10.33
CA MET A 458 41.76 -30.81 9.61
C MET A 458 40.89 -29.60 9.96
N TRP A 459 40.69 -29.30 11.25
CA TRP A 459 39.93 -28.13 11.68
C TRP A 459 40.49 -26.80 11.14
N GLU A 460 41.81 -26.64 11.08
CA GLU A 460 42.47 -25.46 10.51
C GLU A 460 42.30 -25.38 8.98
N ARG A 461 42.23 -26.52 8.26
CA ARG A 461 41.87 -26.56 6.81
C ARG A 461 40.40 -26.24 6.57
N ASP A 462 39.49 -26.85 7.34
CA ASP A 462 38.04 -26.63 7.23
C ASP A 462 37.70 -25.16 7.54
N LYS A 463 38.39 -24.57 8.54
CA LYS A 463 38.31 -23.13 8.82
C LYS A 463 38.81 -22.28 7.65
N ALA A 464 39.92 -22.64 7.02
CA ALA A 464 40.46 -21.91 5.86
C ALA A 464 39.52 -21.98 4.66
N ALA A 465 38.98 -23.16 4.33
CA ALA A 465 37.96 -23.31 3.29
C ALA A 465 36.71 -22.46 3.58
N MET A 466 36.24 -22.46 4.84
CA MET A 466 35.15 -21.60 5.30
C MET A 466 35.51 -20.10 5.33
N GLU A 467 36.76 -19.69 5.14
CA GLU A 467 37.17 -18.30 4.97
C GLU A 467 37.32 -17.95 3.48
N ASP A 468 37.86 -18.86 2.65
CA ASP A 468 37.93 -18.74 1.20
C ASP A 468 36.53 -18.71 0.55
N GLU A 469 35.60 -19.57 0.94
CA GLU A 469 34.20 -19.55 0.45
C GLU A 469 33.52 -18.20 0.72
N LYS A 470 33.79 -17.58 1.89
CA LYS A 470 33.26 -16.25 2.21
C LYS A 470 33.92 -15.16 1.38
N MET A 471 35.20 -15.30 1.04
CA MET A 471 35.89 -14.37 0.14
C MET A 471 35.36 -14.49 -1.29
N GLU A 472 35.03 -15.69 -1.77
CA GLU A 472 34.35 -15.88 -3.05
C GLU A 472 32.93 -15.26 -3.06
N ASP A 473 32.11 -15.50 -2.04
CA ASP A 473 30.76 -14.93 -1.98
C ASP A 473 30.78 -13.40 -1.85
N LEU A 474 31.76 -12.83 -1.11
CA LEU A 474 31.97 -11.38 -1.05
C LEU A 474 32.47 -10.80 -2.38
N ALA A 475 33.27 -11.54 -3.15
CA ALA A 475 33.70 -11.13 -4.49
C ALA A 475 32.52 -11.16 -5.48
N ARG A 476 31.72 -12.24 -5.49
CA ARG A 476 30.51 -12.35 -6.33
C ARG A 476 29.52 -11.22 -6.05
N LEU A 477 29.32 -10.86 -4.78
CA LEU A 477 28.45 -9.73 -4.41
C LEU A 477 29.02 -8.37 -4.86
N GLN A 478 30.35 -8.23 -4.95
CA GLN A 478 31.00 -7.04 -5.51
C GLN A 478 30.84 -6.98 -7.03
N ASP A 479 31.06 -8.09 -7.74
CA ASP A 479 30.85 -8.22 -9.19
C ASP A 479 29.39 -7.95 -9.58
N GLU A 480 28.42 -8.50 -8.84
CA GLU A 480 26.99 -8.22 -9.04
C GLU A 480 26.66 -6.74 -8.82
N MET A 481 27.23 -6.10 -7.78
CA MET A 481 27.06 -4.67 -7.54
C MET A 481 27.74 -3.79 -8.60
N GLU A 482 28.90 -4.19 -9.15
CA GLU A 482 29.56 -3.46 -10.23
C GLU A 482 28.77 -3.60 -11.53
N ARG A 483 28.34 -4.81 -11.86
CA ARG A 483 27.43 -5.08 -12.99
C ARG A 483 26.14 -4.26 -12.90
N MET A 484 25.48 -4.21 -11.75
CA MET A 484 24.28 -3.37 -11.57
C MET A 484 24.56 -1.88 -11.85
N ARG A 485 25.72 -1.36 -11.43
CA ARG A 485 26.13 0.02 -11.74
C ARG A 485 26.45 0.23 -13.23
N GLU A 486 26.93 -0.79 -13.93
CA GLU A 486 27.12 -0.74 -15.38
C GLU A 486 25.80 -0.79 -16.15
N GLU A 487 24.84 -1.61 -15.70
CA GLU A 487 23.48 -1.66 -16.24
C GLU A 487 22.71 -0.36 -15.99
N ASP A 488 22.83 0.24 -14.79
CA ASP A 488 22.34 1.60 -14.50
C ASP A 488 23.01 2.65 -15.40
N ARG A 489 24.34 2.63 -15.52
CA ARG A 489 25.11 3.60 -16.31
C ARG A 489 24.75 3.53 -17.79
N THR A 490 24.62 2.33 -18.35
CA THR A 490 24.23 2.14 -19.76
C THR A 490 22.78 2.49 -20.00
N SER A 491 21.87 2.19 -19.05
CA SER A 491 20.47 2.63 -19.12
C SER A 491 20.34 4.16 -19.12
N LEU A 492 21.14 4.86 -18.29
CA LEU A 492 21.21 6.32 -18.29
C LEU A 492 21.82 6.90 -19.58
N GLN A 493 22.81 6.23 -20.18
CA GLN A 493 23.36 6.63 -21.48
C GLN A 493 22.31 6.49 -22.60
N ASN A 494 21.64 5.34 -22.70
CA ASN A 494 20.57 5.10 -23.67
C ASN A 494 19.44 6.14 -23.54
N ALA A 495 18.98 6.41 -22.31
CA ALA A 495 17.94 7.41 -22.06
C ALA A 495 18.37 8.84 -22.45
N ASN A 496 19.65 9.19 -22.28
CA ASN A 496 20.17 10.48 -22.75
C ASN A 496 20.25 10.52 -24.30
N GLU A 497 20.70 9.45 -24.95
CA GLU A 497 20.74 9.36 -26.42
C GLU A 497 19.34 9.46 -27.05
N GLU A 498 18.31 8.86 -26.43
CA GLU A 498 16.90 9.02 -26.84
C GLU A 498 16.40 10.47 -26.67
N LEU A 499 16.77 11.14 -25.58
CA LEU A 499 16.42 12.55 -25.35
C LEU A 499 17.11 13.47 -26.35
N ASP A 500 18.39 13.25 -26.67
CA ASP A 500 19.13 14.00 -27.67
C ASP A 500 18.60 13.75 -29.10
N ALA A 501 18.20 12.52 -29.41
CA ALA A 501 17.54 12.18 -30.67
C ALA A 501 16.16 12.84 -30.79
N GLY A 502 15.34 12.82 -29.73
CA GLY A 502 14.06 13.52 -29.68
C GLY A 502 14.22 15.04 -29.81
N HIS A 503 15.21 15.61 -29.14
CA HIS A 503 15.59 17.02 -29.27
C HIS A 503 16.00 17.38 -30.71
N ALA A 504 16.78 16.53 -31.38
CA ALA A 504 17.15 16.71 -32.78
C ALA A 504 15.95 16.62 -33.73
N ALA A 505 15.05 15.65 -33.54
CA ALA A 505 13.83 15.48 -34.33
C ALA A 505 12.88 16.70 -34.22
N ILE A 506 12.73 17.27 -33.02
CA ILE A 506 11.92 18.49 -32.82
C ILE A 506 12.58 19.69 -33.53
N ARG A 507 13.90 19.84 -33.46
CA ARG A 507 14.62 20.89 -34.23
C ARG A 507 14.41 20.73 -35.74
N GLU A 508 14.47 19.51 -36.26
CA GLU A 508 14.23 19.23 -37.68
C GLU A 508 12.77 19.54 -38.08
N LEU A 509 11.79 19.19 -37.23
CA LEU A 509 10.38 19.52 -37.43
C LEU A 509 10.15 21.04 -37.48
N MET A 510 10.73 21.79 -36.54
CA MET A 510 10.65 23.25 -36.53
C MET A 510 11.27 23.86 -37.80
N GLN A 511 12.40 23.33 -38.26
CA GLN A 511 13.03 23.78 -39.51
C GLN A 511 12.17 23.47 -40.75
N LYS A 512 11.57 22.26 -40.83
CA LYS A 512 10.70 21.85 -41.94
C LYS A 512 9.41 22.69 -42.04
N HIS A 513 8.83 23.05 -40.90
CA HIS A 513 7.56 23.80 -40.85
C HIS A 513 7.73 25.32 -40.67
N GLY A 514 8.97 25.84 -40.64
CA GLY A 514 9.24 27.27 -40.52
C GLY A 514 8.84 27.87 -39.16
N VAL A 515 8.83 27.06 -38.10
CA VAL A 515 8.37 27.47 -36.76
C VAL A 515 9.38 28.43 -36.13
N VAL A 516 8.94 29.65 -35.83
CA VAL A 516 9.76 30.66 -35.15
C VAL A 516 9.99 30.24 -33.69
N LEU A 517 11.21 30.42 -33.20
CA LEU A 517 11.54 30.25 -31.78
C LEU A 517 10.96 31.44 -30.98
N TYR A 518 9.93 31.17 -30.18
CA TYR A 518 9.27 32.18 -29.35
C TYR A 518 9.95 32.35 -27.98
N SER A 519 10.71 31.35 -27.52
CA SER A 519 11.65 31.49 -26.39
C SER A 519 13.10 31.42 -26.84
N ARG A 520 14.00 31.95 -26.01
CA ARG A 520 15.45 31.79 -26.10
C ARG A 520 15.94 30.43 -25.55
N ASP A 521 15.06 29.67 -24.90
CA ASP A 521 15.37 28.37 -24.29
C ASP A 521 15.49 27.27 -25.35
N SER A 522 16.71 26.81 -25.61
CA SER A 522 16.98 25.70 -26.54
C SER A 522 16.69 24.31 -25.93
N SER A 523 15.84 24.21 -24.91
CA SER A 523 15.44 22.95 -24.27
C SER A 523 14.30 22.28 -25.05
N ILE A 524 14.14 20.97 -24.90
CA ILE A 524 13.02 20.21 -25.51
C ILE A 524 11.66 20.89 -25.22
N LEU A 525 11.46 21.36 -23.98
CA LEU A 525 10.25 22.05 -23.57
C LEU A 525 10.08 23.44 -24.24
N GLY A 526 11.16 24.22 -24.38
CA GLY A 526 11.12 25.51 -25.06
C GLY A 526 10.84 25.41 -26.57
N LEU A 527 11.38 24.37 -27.21
CA LEU A 527 11.06 24.02 -28.59
C LEU A 527 9.60 23.57 -28.74
N LEU A 528 9.14 22.64 -27.90
CA LEU A 528 7.78 22.11 -27.95
C LEU A 528 6.73 23.19 -27.66
N HIS A 529 7.01 24.11 -26.72
CA HIS A 529 6.16 25.28 -26.48
C HIS A 529 6.10 26.22 -27.70
N SER A 530 7.23 26.44 -28.38
CA SER A 530 7.26 27.23 -29.63
C SER A 530 6.46 26.58 -30.76
N VAL A 531 6.44 25.24 -30.85
CA VAL A 531 5.58 24.48 -31.76
C VAL A 531 4.11 24.61 -31.37
N GLY A 532 3.77 24.53 -30.08
CA GLY A 532 2.41 24.75 -29.55
C GLY A 532 1.83 26.10 -29.96
N VAL A 533 2.54 27.20 -29.66
CA VAL A 533 2.14 28.57 -30.03
C VAL A 533 1.92 28.73 -31.54
N HIS A 534 2.68 28.02 -32.36
CA HIS A 534 2.50 28.01 -33.82
C HIS A 534 1.25 27.22 -34.26
N LEU A 535 0.92 26.11 -33.60
CA LEU A 535 -0.31 25.34 -33.84
C LEU A 535 -1.54 26.13 -33.39
N ASP A 536 -1.51 26.76 -32.21
CA ASP A 536 -2.56 27.67 -31.73
C ASP A 536 -2.79 28.82 -32.73
N GLY A 537 -1.69 29.39 -33.26
CA GLY A 537 -1.70 30.41 -34.30
C GLY A 537 -2.11 29.94 -35.70
N ILE A 538 -2.23 28.63 -35.94
CA ILE A 538 -2.87 28.03 -37.11
C ILE A 538 -4.36 27.79 -36.83
N GLN A 539 -4.70 27.25 -35.66
CA GLN A 539 -6.09 27.01 -35.25
C GLN A 539 -6.90 28.31 -35.25
N ALA A 540 -6.37 29.39 -34.63
CA ALA A 540 -7.04 30.70 -34.62
C ALA A 540 -7.26 31.29 -36.04
N LYS A 541 -6.41 30.93 -37.02
CA LYS A 541 -6.63 31.31 -38.44
C LYS A 541 -7.69 30.44 -39.10
N LEU A 542 -7.76 29.16 -38.76
CA LEU A 542 -8.78 28.25 -39.27
C LEU A 542 -10.17 28.65 -38.75
N GLU A 543 -10.29 28.89 -37.45
CA GLU A 543 -11.50 29.45 -36.81
C GLU A 543 -11.88 30.81 -37.42
N GLY A 544 -10.90 31.67 -37.72
CA GLY A 544 -11.10 32.92 -38.46
C GLY A 544 -11.59 32.73 -39.90
N HIS A 545 -11.22 31.63 -40.57
CA HIS A 545 -11.72 31.28 -41.90
C HIS A 545 -13.13 30.67 -41.85
N ASP A 546 -13.43 29.82 -40.88
CA ASP A 546 -14.77 29.23 -40.72
C ASP A 546 -15.80 30.28 -40.28
N THR A 547 -15.47 31.17 -39.34
CA THR A 547 -16.35 32.29 -38.98
C THR A 547 -16.59 33.25 -40.15
N ALA A 548 -15.55 33.61 -40.91
CA ALA A 548 -15.71 34.41 -42.12
C ALA A 548 -16.60 33.68 -43.18
N LYS A 549 -16.48 32.36 -43.30
CA LYS A 549 -17.33 31.55 -44.18
C LYS A 549 -18.79 31.53 -43.71
N GLU A 550 -19.05 31.44 -42.41
CA GLU A 550 -20.39 31.57 -41.84
C GLU A 550 -20.99 32.97 -42.10
N GLU A 551 -20.19 34.04 -42.01
CA GLU A 551 -20.61 35.39 -42.40
C GLU A 551 -20.97 35.48 -43.89
N TRP A 552 -20.16 34.89 -44.79
CA TRP A 552 -20.47 34.83 -46.21
C TRP A 552 -21.72 34.00 -46.51
N GLU A 553 -21.93 32.87 -45.83
CA GLU A 553 -23.17 32.09 -45.96
C GLU A 553 -24.39 32.83 -45.41
N ALA A 554 -24.27 33.55 -44.29
CA ALA A 554 -25.35 34.36 -43.73
C ALA A 554 -25.70 35.56 -44.64
N LEU A 555 -24.70 36.22 -45.22
CA LEU A 555 -24.88 37.30 -46.20
C LEU A 555 -25.50 36.77 -47.49
N ARG A 556 -25.09 35.60 -47.97
CA ARG A 556 -25.72 34.91 -49.10
C ARG A 556 -27.19 34.58 -48.82
N ARG A 557 -27.52 34.00 -47.65
CA ARG A 557 -28.91 33.69 -47.28
C ARG A 557 -29.79 34.95 -47.21
N LYS A 558 -29.26 36.08 -46.74
CA LYS A 558 -29.95 37.38 -46.78
C LYS A 558 -30.25 37.82 -48.21
N LEU A 559 -29.27 37.76 -49.11
CA LEU A 559 -29.47 38.11 -50.53
C LEU A 559 -30.47 37.18 -51.24
N GLU A 560 -30.44 35.88 -50.94
CA GLU A 560 -31.44 34.92 -51.45
C GLU A 560 -32.85 35.23 -50.95
N GLU A 561 -33.00 35.68 -49.71
CA GLU A 561 -34.28 36.08 -49.12
C GLU A 561 -34.78 37.45 -49.63
N ASP A 562 -33.90 38.44 -49.78
CA ASP A 562 -34.23 39.72 -50.43
C ASP A 562 -34.72 39.51 -51.87
N VAL A 563 -34.16 38.52 -52.58
CA VAL A 563 -34.63 38.10 -53.90
C VAL A 563 -36.00 37.42 -53.85
N ARG A 564 -36.30 36.58 -52.84
CA ARG A 564 -37.67 36.04 -52.63
C ARG A 564 -38.68 37.15 -52.36
N ILE A 565 -38.41 38.00 -51.37
CA ILE A 565 -39.26 39.14 -51.01
C ILE A 565 -39.45 40.08 -52.22
N GLY A 566 -38.42 40.24 -53.06
CA GLY A 566 -38.49 40.97 -54.31
C GLY A 566 -39.26 40.26 -55.44
N LEU A 567 -39.42 38.95 -55.41
CA LEU A 567 -40.31 38.18 -56.30
C LEU A 567 -41.76 38.23 -55.80
N ASP A 568 -42.00 37.99 -54.51
CA ASP A 568 -43.33 38.00 -53.90
C ASP A 568 -44.03 39.36 -54.08
N LYS A 569 -43.28 40.47 -53.92
CA LYS A 569 -43.76 41.83 -54.21
C LYS A 569 -44.07 42.07 -55.69
N ARG A 570 -43.37 41.40 -56.61
CA ARG A 570 -43.70 41.44 -58.05
C ARG A 570 -44.94 40.61 -58.36
N GLU A 571 -45.14 39.49 -57.65
CA GLU A 571 -46.35 38.68 -57.79
C GLU A 571 -47.58 39.38 -57.20
N SER A 572 -47.47 40.06 -56.05
CA SER A 572 -48.59 40.83 -55.48
C SER A 572 -49.02 41.96 -56.43
N LEU A 573 -48.06 42.75 -56.93
CA LEU A 573 -48.33 43.79 -57.92
C LEU A 573 -48.89 43.22 -59.24
N ALA A 574 -48.49 42.01 -59.64
CA ALA A 574 -49.08 41.34 -60.81
C ALA A 574 -50.55 40.95 -60.56
N ARG A 575 -50.86 40.39 -59.38
CA ARG A 575 -52.24 40.06 -58.97
C ARG A 575 -53.12 41.32 -58.88
N GLU A 576 -52.61 42.41 -58.30
CA GLU A 576 -53.29 43.72 -58.27
C GLU A 576 -53.58 44.27 -59.68
N ILE A 577 -52.64 44.11 -60.63
CA ILE A 577 -52.84 44.48 -62.04
C ILE A 577 -53.87 43.56 -62.74
N GLU A 578 -53.93 42.27 -62.40
CA GLU A 578 -54.95 41.35 -62.91
C GLU A 578 -56.34 41.63 -62.34
N GLU A 579 -56.43 41.98 -61.06
CA GLU A 579 -57.67 42.41 -60.41
C GLU A 579 -58.19 43.72 -61.02
N ALA A 580 -57.36 44.75 -61.16
CA ALA A 580 -57.73 45.99 -61.85
C ALA A 580 -58.09 45.80 -63.33
N ARG A 581 -57.51 44.78 -64.02
CA ARG A 581 -57.94 44.38 -65.37
C ARG A 581 -59.31 43.71 -65.36
N LYS A 582 -59.58 42.85 -64.38
CA LYS A 582 -60.87 42.16 -64.21
C LYS A 582 -61.98 43.16 -63.89
N GLU A 583 -61.77 44.08 -62.95
CA GLU A 583 -62.70 45.19 -62.67
C GLU A 583 -63.00 46.01 -63.93
N ARG A 584 -61.96 46.37 -64.71
CA ARG A 584 -62.10 47.09 -65.99
C ARG A 584 -62.87 46.29 -67.04
N GLU A 585 -62.77 44.96 -67.05
CA GLU A 585 -63.61 44.11 -67.89
C GLU A 585 -65.04 44.00 -67.40
N GLU A 586 -65.27 43.96 -66.09
CA GLU A 586 -66.60 43.91 -65.49
C GLU A 586 -67.35 45.23 -65.75
N ALA A 587 -66.72 46.39 -65.55
CA ALA A 587 -67.25 47.69 -65.96
C ALA A 587 -67.52 47.77 -67.49
N ARG A 588 -66.70 47.11 -68.33
CA ARG A 588 -66.97 46.98 -69.78
C ARG A 588 -68.15 46.07 -70.09
N LYS A 589 -68.36 44.99 -69.33
CA LYS A 589 -69.51 44.08 -69.46
C LYS A 589 -70.80 44.81 -69.05
N GLU A 590 -70.77 45.59 -67.98
CA GLU A 590 -71.88 46.45 -67.56
C GLU A 590 -72.20 47.55 -68.59
N SER A 591 -71.19 48.25 -69.10
CA SER A 591 -71.37 49.26 -70.15
C SER A 591 -72.01 48.68 -71.41
N ARG A 592 -71.59 47.48 -71.86
CA ARG A 592 -72.23 46.74 -72.96
C ARG A 592 -73.66 46.27 -72.62
N HIS A 593 -73.92 45.89 -71.37
CA HIS A 593 -75.26 45.50 -70.91
C HIS A 593 -76.25 46.68 -70.90
N LEU A 594 -75.76 47.89 -70.62
CA LEU A 594 -76.52 49.13 -70.76
C LEU A 594 -76.72 49.53 -72.23
N GLU A 595 -75.70 49.38 -73.08
CA GLU A 595 -75.83 49.60 -74.54
C GLU A 595 -76.86 48.66 -75.18
N ALA A 596 -76.83 47.37 -74.82
CA ALA A 596 -77.80 46.37 -75.29
C ALA A 596 -79.25 46.69 -74.86
N LYS A 597 -79.44 47.29 -73.68
CA LYS A 597 -80.76 47.72 -73.18
C LYS A 597 -81.34 48.94 -73.91
N LEU A 598 -80.55 49.64 -74.73
CA LEU A 598 -80.97 50.88 -75.41
C LEU A 598 -81.40 50.67 -76.87
N LYS A 599 -81.36 49.43 -77.41
CA LYS A 599 -81.31 49.21 -78.86
C LYS A 599 -82.29 48.16 -79.44
N ASP A 600 -83.43 47.91 -78.80
CA ASP A 600 -84.43 46.96 -79.30
C ASP A 600 -85.88 47.49 -79.28
N THR A 601 -86.38 47.96 -80.43
CA THR A 601 -87.73 47.65 -80.96
C THR A 601 -87.81 48.02 -82.46
N PRO A 602 -88.56 47.30 -83.32
CA PRO A 602 -88.23 47.17 -84.76
C PRO A 602 -89.32 47.77 -85.71
N PRO A 603 -89.19 47.69 -87.06
CA PRO A 603 -89.56 46.46 -87.80
C PRO A 603 -88.87 46.17 -89.18
N SER A 604 -88.67 44.87 -89.50
CA SER A 604 -88.82 44.22 -90.84
C SER A 604 -87.99 44.66 -92.10
N PRO A 605 -87.94 43.86 -93.20
CA PRO A 605 -87.94 42.38 -93.31
C PRO A 605 -87.00 41.77 -94.40
N GLN A 606 -86.90 40.42 -94.44
CA GLN A 606 -86.34 39.56 -95.52
C GLN A 606 -84.79 39.58 -95.74
N ALA A 607 -84.11 38.56 -96.31
CA ALA A 607 -84.54 37.27 -96.87
C ALA A 607 -83.44 36.15 -96.83
N SER A 608 -83.86 34.89 -96.59
CA SER A 608 -83.15 33.62 -96.97
C SER A 608 -81.80 33.29 -96.25
N ARG A 609 -81.22 32.07 -96.24
CA ARG A 609 -81.58 30.74 -96.81
C ARG A 609 -80.83 29.58 -96.09
N GLY A 610 -81.47 28.41 -95.88
CA GLY A 610 -80.82 27.09 -95.59
C GLY A 610 -80.82 26.64 -94.10
N ILE A 611 -81.23 25.43 -93.63
CA ILE A 611 -81.19 23.99 -94.09
C ILE A 611 -79.98 23.23 -93.47
N ILE A 612 -80.05 22.04 -92.83
CA ILE A 612 -81.10 21.10 -92.32
C ILE A 612 -80.46 20.31 -91.14
N SER A 613 -81.05 20.00 -89.95
CA SER A 613 -82.17 19.09 -89.55
C SER A 613 -81.73 17.60 -89.29
N PRO A 614 -82.54 16.67 -88.69
CA PRO A 614 -82.17 16.10 -87.39
C PRO A 614 -82.45 14.57 -87.20
N ALA A 615 -82.73 14.16 -85.95
CA ALA A 615 -82.95 12.80 -85.42
C ALA A 615 -84.17 12.00 -85.95
N THR A 616 -84.21 10.70 -85.59
CA THR A 616 -85.40 9.82 -85.66
C THR A 616 -85.49 8.91 -84.41
N SER A 617 -86.70 8.47 -84.06
CA SER A 617 -87.04 7.59 -82.91
C SER A 617 -88.05 6.50 -83.32
N THR A 618 -88.17 5.39 -82.56
CA THR A 618 -89.30 4.42 -82.69
C THR A 618 -89.41 3.40 -81.52
N SER A 619 -90.66 3.14 -81.06
CA SER A 619 -91.32 1.86 -80.64
C SER A 619 -90.55 0.64 -80.06
N SER A 620 -91.11 -0.28 -79.24
CA SER A 620 -92.38 -0.40 -78.48
C SER A 620 -92.37 -1.66 -77.56
N LEU A 621 -93.31 -1.76 -76.61
CA LEU A 621 -93.62 -2.92 -75.73
C LEU A 621 -94.46 -4.03 -76.45
N PRO A 622 -94.79 -5.23 -75.88
CA PRO A 622 -94.93 -5.56 -74.44
C PRO A 622 -94.56 -7.00 -73.93
N ASP A 623 -94.87 -7.19 -72.63
CA ASP A 623 -95.33 -8.41 -71.92
C ASP A 623 -94.34 -9.46 -71.34
N VAL A 624 -93.97 -9.27 -70.06
CA VAL A 624 -93.62 -10.33 -69.09
C VAL A 624 -94.13 -9.95 -67.68
N GLN A 625 -95.42 -9.60 -67.55
CA GLN A 625 -95.92 -8.94 -66.31
C GLN A 625 -96.15 -9.89 -65.11
N GLY A 626 -96.26 -11.20 -65.34
CA GLY A 626 -96.83 -12.15 -64.36
C GLY A 626 -95.90 -12.69 -63.27
N GLU A 627 -94.62 -12.94 -63.56
CA GLU A 627 -93.69 -13.56 -62.59
C GLU A 627 -93.04 -12.51 -61.67
N ALA A 628 -92.72 -11.34 -62.21
CA ALA A 628 -92.20 -10.20 -61.46
C ALA A 628 -93.11 -9.87 -60.26
N ALA A 629 -94.43 -9.91 -60.44
CA ALA A 629 -95.42 -9.65 -59.39
C ALA A 629 -95.31 -10.61 -58.18
N ARG A 630 -94.87 -11.86 -58.38
CA ARG A 630 -94.68 -12.85 -57.29
C ARG A 630 -93.35 -12.66 -56.58
N MET A 631 -92.28 -12.33 -57.30
CA MET A 631 -91.01 -11.96 -56.66
C MET A 631 -91.15 -10.65 -55.86
N LEU A 632 -91.91 -9.68 -56.38
CA LEU A 632 -92.25 -8.43 -55.69
C LEU A 632 -92.92 -8.67 -54.33
N SER A 633 -93.91 -9.57 -54.25
CA SER A 633 -94.62 -9.82 -52.97
C SER A 633 -93.76 -10.53 -51.93
N ILE A 634 -92.83 -11.40 -52.34
CA ILE A 634 -91.92 -12.12 -51.44
C ILE A 634 -90.77 -11.22 -50.94
N LEU A 635 -90.26 -10.33 -51.78
CA LEU A 635 -89.07 -9.51 -51.47
C LEU A 635 -89.40 -8.16 -50.81
N THR A 636 -90.62 -7.63 -50.98
CA THR A 636 -91.03 -6.37 -50.34
C THR A 636 -90.92 -6.38 -48.80
N PRO A 637 -91.30 -7.46 -48.08
CA PRO A 637 -91.09 -7.56 -46.62
C PRO A 637 -89.61 -7.59 -46.18
N LEU A 638 -88.69 -7.99 -47.06
CA LEU A 638 -87.24 -7.98 -46.76
C LEU A 638 -86.63 -6.58 -47.01
N TRP A 639 -87.18 -5.85 -47.98
CA TRP A 639 -86.78 -4.48 -48.32
C TRP A 639 -87.11 -3.45 -47.23
N SER A 640 -88.11 -3.69 -46.38
CA SER A 640 -88.45 -2.82 -45.24
C SER A 640 -87.59 -3.04 -43.99
N ILE A 641 -86.91 -4.18 -43.88
CA ILE A 641 -86.07 -4.53 -42.72
C ILE A 641 -84.61 -4.05 -42.91
N LEU A 642 -84.09 -4.11 -44.14
CA LEU A 642 -82.72 -3.75 -44.47
C LEU A 642 -82.54 -2.22 -44.61
N PRO A 643 -81.58 -1.56 -43.92
CA PRO A 643 -81.30 -0.14 -44.13
C PRO A 643 -80.87 0.21 -45.57
N SER A 644 -81.28 1.38 -46.08
CA SER A 644 -80.83 1.86 -47.39
C SER A 644 -79.30 2.09 -47.42
N ALA A 645 -78.70 2.01 -48.61
CA ALA A 645 -77.27 2.27 -48.77
C ALA A 645 -76.91 3.72 -48.38
N GLU A 646 -77.77 4.68 -48.74
CA GLU A 646 -77.61 6.10 -48.42
C GLU A 646 -77.74 6.39 -46.91
N ALA A 647 -78.65 5.74 -46.19
CA ALA A 647 -78.78 5.89 -44.74
C ALA A 647 -77.54 5.36 -43.99
N ARG A 648 -76.88 4.32 -44.54
CA ARG A 648 -75.58 3.84 -44.05
C ARG A 648 -74.45 4.83 -44.39
N ALA A 649 -74.41 5.35 -45.62
CA ALA A 649 -73.43 6.35 -46.05
C ALA A 649 -73.51 7.68 -45.25
N ALA A 650 -74.70 8.13 -44.87
CA ALA A 650 -74.90 9.41 -44.19
C ALA A 650 -74.21 9.50 -42.80
N ARG A 651 -74.00 8.37 -42.11
CA ARG A 651 -73.43 8.37 -40.75
C ARG A 651 -71.92 8.55 -40.68
N PHE A 652 -71.20 8.32 -41.78
CA PHE A 652 -69.75 8.53 -41.85
C PHE A 652 -69.31 9.99 -41.69
N SER A 653 -70.14 10.94 -42.16
CA SER A 653 -69.77 12.36 -42.22
C SER A 653 -69.52 13.00 -40.84
N ASN A 654 -70.10 12.44 -39.77
CA ASN A 654 -70.09 13.05 -38.43
C ASN A 654 -68.96 12.57 -37.49
N SER A 655 -68.13 11.59 -37.89
CA SER A 655 -67.24 10.88 -36.94
C SER A 655 -65.82 11.48 -36.79
N ARG A 656 -65.63 12.79 -36.99
CA ARG A 656 -64.29 13.43 -36.97
C ARG A 656 -63.77 13.91 -35.60
N ASN A 657 -64.57 13.80 -34.54
CA ASN A 657 -64.27 14.45 -33.24
C ASN A 657 -63.92 13.47 -32.10
N PHE A 658 -62.93 12.60 -32.31
CA PHE A 658 -62.14 12.03 -31.20
C PHE A 658 -60.66 11.97 -31.60
N ARG A 659 -59.79 12.60 -30.80
CA ARG A 659 -58.35 12.73 -31.07
C ARG A 659 -57.55 12.40 -29.82
N THR A 660 -57.03 11.18 -29.76
CA THR A 660 -56.00 10.78 -28.78
C THR A 660 -54.62 10.94 -29.41
N GLY A 661 -53.60 11.24 -28.62
CA GLY A 661 -52.29 11.67 -29.13
C GLY A 661 -51.14 10.74 -28.80
N SER A 662 -50.36 10.37 -29.82
CA SER A 662 -48.91 10.11 -29.73
C SER A 662 -48.33 10.12 -31.16
N PRO A 663 -47.15 10.73 -31.42
CA PRO A 663 -46.53 10.73 -32.74
C PRO A 663 -45.60 9.53 -32.95
N THR A 664 -45.78 8.80 -34.05
CA THR A 664 -44.77 7.86 -34.58
C THR A 664 -44.55 8.15 -36.08
N PRO A 665 -43.30 8.37 -36.54
CA PRO A 665 -43.02 8.60 -37.95
C PRO A 665 -42.78 7.28 -38.69
N GLY A 666 -43.55 6.99 -39.76
CA GLY A 666 -43.23 5.89 -40.66
C GLY A 666 -44.36 5.41 -41.57
N SER A 667 -44.04 5.27 -42.87
CA SER A 667 -44.80 4.58 -43.92
C SER A 667 -46.10 5.25 -44.44
N PRO A 668 -46.53 4.92 -45.68
CA PRO A 668 -46.99 5.96 -46.60
C PRO A 668 -48.50 6.09 -46.78
N VAL A 669 -48.88 7.17 -47.48
CA VAL A 669 -50.26 7.50 -47.88
C VAL A 669 -50.84 6.42 -48.79
N GLY A 670 -51.88 5.73 -48.31
CA GLY A 670 -52.75 4.86 -49.09
C GLY A 670 -54.20 5.20 -48.84
N GLY A 671 -54.85 5.89 -49.78
CA GLY A 671 -56.22 6.38 -49.62
C GLY A 671 -57.28 5.29 -49.80
N THR A 672 -57.59 4.52 -48.76
CA THR A 672 -58.77 3.63 -48.74
C THR A 672 -59.99 4.36 -48.19
N VAL A 673 -61.12 4.27 -48.90
CA VAL A 673 -62.41 4.85 -48.49
C VAL A 673 -62.84 4.38 -47.09
N ALA A 674 -63.37 5.30 -46.28
CA ALA A 674 -63.90 4.98 -44.96
C ALA A 674 -65.12 4.06 -45.09
N SER A 675 -64.99 2.82 -44.63
CA SER A 675 -66.02 1.78 -44.67
C SER A 675 -66.55 1.45 -43.28
N LEU A 676 -67.71 0.78 -43.17
CA LEU A 676 -68.49 0.63 -41.92
C LEU A 676 -67.69 -0.03 -40.78
N SER A 677 -66.58 -0.68 -41.13
CA SER A 677 -65.57 -1.25 -40.25
C SER A 677 -64.98 -0.33 -39.18
N ASP A 678 -65.07 1.00 -39.27
CA ASP A 678 -64.50 1.92 -38.26
C ASP A 678 -65.41 2.23 -37.05
N LEU A 679 -66.71 1.92 -37.14
CA LEU A 679 -67.66 2.22 -36.06
C LEU A 679 -67.49 1.28 -34.85
N ASP A 680 -67.93 1.75 -33.68
CA ASP A 680 -68.01 0.95 -32.45
C ASP A 680 -69.25 0.03 -32.47
N VAL A 681 -69.18 -1.09 -31.73
CA VAL A 681 -70.25 -2.10 -31.62
C VAL A 681 -71.56 -1.48 -31.15
N ARG A 682 -71.50 -0.45 -30.28
CA ARG A 682 -72.70 0.29 -29.82
C ARG A 682 -73.36 1.07 -30.95
N SER A 683 -72.55 1.68 -31.83
CA SER A 683 -73.02 2.43 -33.00
C SER A 683 -73.48 1.54 -34.17
N LEU A 684 -72.93 0.33 -34.34
CA LEU A 684 -73.53 -0.66 -35.24
C LEU A 684 -74.90 -1.12 -34.73
N LYS A 685 -75.06 -1.38 -33.43
CA LYS A 685 -76.35 -1.82 -32.86
C LYS A 685 -77.49 -0.83 -33.16
N THR A 686 -77.23 0.47 -33.09
CA THR A 686 -78.22 1.52 -33.41
C THR A 686 -78.56 1.68 -34.89
N LEU A 687 -77.87 1.01 -35.82
CA LEU A 687 -78.23 0.97 -37.25
C LEU A 687 -79.26 -0.14 -37.58
N TYR A 688 -79.45 -1.10 -36.67
CA TYR A 688 -80.26 -2.31 -36.89
C TYR A 688 -81.38 -2.50 -35.84
N ASP A 689 -81.60 -1.54 -34.94
CA ASP A 689 -82.65 -1.61 -33.91
C ASP A 689 -83.93 -0.87 -34.38
N PRO A 690 -84.97 -1.59 -34.86
CA PRO A 690 -86.17 -0.97 -35.43
C PRO A 690 -86.99 -0.19 -34.37
N ASN A 691 -86.75 -0.43 -33.08
CA ASN A 691 -87.51 0.20 -32.01
C ASN A 691 -86.93 1.57 -31.59
N THR A 692 -85.81 1.99 -32.19
CA THR A 692 -85.20 3.32 -31.98
C THR A 692 -85.63 4.37 -33.02
N ALA A 693 -86.64 4.05 -33.84
CA ALA A 693 -87.31 4.97 -34.76
C ALA A 693 -88.13 6.05 -34.01
N ASN A 694 -87.42 7.01 -33.40
CA ASN A 694 -87.98 8.14 -32.67
C ASN A 694 -88.94 8.94 -33.59
N PRO A 695 -90.25 9.07 -33.27
CA PRO A 695 -91.29 9.48 -34.23
C PRO A 695 -91.24 10.95 -34.68
N ASN A 696 -90.20 11.71 -34.31
CA ASN A 696 -90.14 13.16 -34.46
C ASN A 696 -89.15 13.66 -35.54
N THR A 697 -88.57 12.76 -36.35
CA THR A 697 -87.65 13.13 -37.45
C THR A 697 -88.34 13.14 -38.84
N SER A 698 -89.55 12.60 -38.96
CA SER A 698 -90.28 12.45 -40.24
C SER A 698 -90.92 13.76 -40.77
N ARG A 699 -90.29 14.92 -40.56
CA ARG A 699 -90.78 16.25 -40.96
C ARG A 699 -89.66 17.24 -41.35
N SER A 700 -88.88 16.93 -42.38
CA SER A 700 -88.19 17.93 -43.21
C SER A 700 -87.85 17.35 -44.59
N ALA A 701 -87.42 18.20 -45.53
CA ALA A 701 -87.02 17.88 -46.91
C ALA A 701 -88.11 17.26 -47.81
N PHE A 702 -89.13 18.06 -48.15
CA PHE A 702 -90.14 17.72 -49.17
C PHE A 702 -89.56 17.90 -50.59
N PHE A 703 -88.80 16.91 -51.08
CA PHE A 703 -88.31 16.88 -52.47
C PHE A 703 -89.25 16.06 -53.39
N PRO A 704 -89.69 16.60 -54.55
CA PRO A 704 -90.56 15.88 -55.47
C PRO A 704 -89.77 14.90 -56.34
N GLY A 705 -89.92 13.60 -56.09
CA GLY A 705 -89.30 12.53 -56.89
C GLY A 705 -88.35 11.63 -56.09
N GLY A 706 -88.84 11.01 -55.02
CA GLY A 706 -88.02 10.22 -54.08
C GLY A 706 -88.67 8.96 -53.50
N THR A 707 -89.81 8.50 -54.03
CA THR A 707 -90.34 7.18 -53.67
C THR A 707 -89.44 6.10 -54.26
N SER A 708 -88.57 5.47 -53.45
CA SER A 708 -87.75 4.33 -53.90
C SER A 708 -88.66 3.13 -54.18
N THR A 709 -89.18 3.06 -55.41
CA THR A 709 -89.91 1.90 -55.92
C THR A 709 -89.04 0.65 -55.75
N PHE A 710 -89.65 -0.45 -55.31
CA PHE A 710 -88.91 -1.71 -55.24
C PHE A 710 -88.50 -2.09 -56.67
N THR A 711 -87.19 -2.27 -56.89
CA THR A 711 -86.65 -2.95 -58.06
C THR A 711 -85.75 -4.08 -57.60
N ILE A 712 -85.75 -5.19 -58.35
CA ILE A 712 -84.95 -6.38 -58.03
C ILE A 712 -83.45 -6.03 -58.02
N GLU A 713 -83.03 -5.13 -58.91
CA GLU A 713 -81.67 -4.59 -58.99
C GLU A 713 -81.28 -3.78 -57.74
N ALA A 714 -82.15 -2.89 -57.26
CA ALA A 714 -81.87 -2.13 -56.04
C ALA A 714 -81.87 -3.02 -54.78
N PHE A 715 -82.71 -4.06 -54.74
CA PHE A 715 -82.64 -5.11 -53.71
C PHE A 715 -81.32 -5.88 -53.78
N ALA A 716 -80.89 -6.32 -54.97
CA ALA A 716 -79.62 -7.01 -55.18
C ALA A 716 -78.42 -6.14 -54.76
N ALA A 717 -78.40 -4.85 -55.10
CA ALA A 717 -77.39 -3.90 -54.64
C ALA A 717 -77.40 -3.74 -53.11
N ARG A 718 -78.57 -3.72 -52.46
CA ARG A 718 -78.67 -3.67 -51.00
C ARG A 718 -78.11 -4.94 -50.35
N VAL A 719 -78.37 -6.13 -50.91
CA VAL A 719 -77.78 -7.40 -50.44
C VAL A 719 -76.27 -7.46 -50.70
N GLN A 720 -75.79 -7.05 -51.87
CA GLN A 720 -74.35 -7.00 -52.18
C GLN A 720 -73.60 -6.06 -51.23
N SER A 721 -74.18 -4.90 -50.87
CA SER A 721 -73.58 -4.01 -49.86
C SER A 721 -73.47 -4.68 -48.48
N LEU A 722 -74.49 -5.43 -48.05
CA LEU A 722 -74.44 -6.17 -46.78
C LEU A 722 -73.37 -7.26 -46.79
N VAL A 723 -73.23 -8.01 -47.89
CA VAL A 723 -72.16 -9.03 -48.03
C VAL A 723 -70.76 -8.41 -48.06
N ALA A 724 -70.62 -7.19 -48.58
CA ALA A 724 -69.38 -6.42 -48.49
C ALA A 724 -69.10 -5.92 -47.05
N ASP A 725 -70.14 -5.46 -46.34
CA ASP A 725 -70.07 -5.05 -44.93
C ASP A 725 -69.66 -6.23 -44.02
N ASP A 726 -70.29 -7.39 -44.18
CA ASP A 726 -69.99 -8.63 -43.44
C ASP A 726 -68.55 -9.11 -43.72
N ARG A 727 -68.10 -9.05 -44.98
CA ARG A 727 -66.71 -9.36 -45.34
C ARG A 727 -65.72 -8.42 -44.65
N ALA A 728 -65.99 -7.12 -44.64
CA ALA A 728 -65.14 -6.14 -43.96
C ALA A 728 -65.12 -6.35 -42.43
N LEU A 729 -66.25 -6.77 -41.83
CA LEU A 729 -66.33 -7.14 -40.41
C LEU A 729 -65.53 -8.41 -40.10
N ILE A 730 -65.64 -9.46 -40.92
CA ILE A 730 -64.85 -10.69 -40.79
C ILE A 730 -63.35 -10.39 -40.90
N GLU A 731 -62.94 -9.56 -41.86
CA GLU A 731 -61.54 -9.14 -41.96
C GLU A 731 -61.09 -8.30 -40.75
N ARG A 732 -61.93 -7.42 -40.17
CA ARG A 732 -61.60 -6.70 -38.92
C ARG A 732 -61.47 -7.65 -37.74
N LEU A 733 -62.33 -8.65 -37.61
CA LEU A 733 -62.24 -9.68 -36.56
C LEU A 733 -60.97 -10.52 -36.69
N LEU A 734 -60.60 -10.91 -37.91
CA LEU A 734 -59.35 -11.63 -38.19
C LEU A 734 -58.11 -10.77 -37.84
N ARG A 735 -58.09 -9.50 -38.27
CA ARG A 735 -57.03 -8.53 -37.94
C ARG A 735 -56.97 -8.26 -36.43
N PHE A 736 -58.10 -8.20 -35.74
CA PHE A 736 -58.16 -8.01 -34.28
C PHE A 736 -57.62 -9.23 -33.52
N ALA A 737 -57.98 -10.45 -33.93
CA ALA A 737 -57.41 -11.67 -33.37
C ALA A 737 -55.89 -11.74 -33.57
N GLN A 738 -55.40 -11.46 -34.78
CA GLN A 738 -53.97 -11.39 -35.08
C GLN A 738 -53.25 -10.31 -34.26
N ALA A 739 -53.84 -9.11 -34.12
CA ALA A 739 -53.29 -8.04 -33.29
C ALA A 739 -53.26 -8.41 -31.80
N HIS A 740 -54.30 -9.08 -31.30
CA HIS A 740 -54.37 -9.55 -29.91
C HIS A 740 -53.34 -10.65 -29.62
N ASP A 741 -53.12 -11.59 -30.55
CA ASP A 741 -52.05 -12.59 -30.44
C ASP A 741 -50.65 -11.97 -30.52
N LEU A 742 -50.46 -10.92 -31.33
CA LEU A 742 -49.21 -10.16 -31.38
C LEU A 742 -48.98 -9.37 -30.08
N LEU A 743 -50.02 -8.75 -29.51
CA LEU A 743 -49.96 -8.07 -28.21
C LEU A 743 -49.66 -9.05 -27.08
N LYS A 744 -50.29 -10.24 -27.08
CA LYS A 744 -49.99 -11.31 -26.12
C LYS A 744 -48.52 -11.76 -26.22
N LYS A 745 -48.03 -12.05 -27.42
CA LYS A 745 -46.62 -12.41 -27.67
C LYS A 745 -45.64 -11.27 -27.33
N ASN A 746 -46.07 -10.01 -27.42
CA ASN A 746 -45.29 -8.86 -26.98
C ASN A 746 -45.22 -8.80 -25.44
N ALA A 747 -46.36 -8.92 -24.76
CA ALA A 747 -46.43 -8.99 -23.30
C ALA A 747 -45.62 -10.17 -22.71
N GLU A 748 -45.69 -11.35 -23.32
CA GLU A 748 -44.88 -12.52 -22.95
C GLU A 748 -43.37 -12.26 -23.09
N ARG A 749 -42.95 -11.55 -24.16
CA ARG A 749 -41.55 -11.13 -24.35
C ARG A 749 -41.13 -10.07 -23.33
N ALA A 750 -41.97 -9.07 -23.06
CA ALA A 750 -41.71 -8.04 -22.07
C ALA A 750 -41.59 -8.62 -20.65
N GLN A 751 -42.46 -9.59 -20.31
CA GLN A 751 -42.38 -10.35 -19.07
C GLN A 751 -41.08 -11.17 -18.99
N LYS A 752 -40.69 -11.86 -20.07
CA LYS A 752 -39.43 -12.61 -20.13
C LYS A 752 -38.20 -11.70 -19.97
N LEU A 753 -38.17 -10.54 -20.64
CA LEU A 753 -37.11 -9.55 -20.48
C LEU A 753 -37.05 -8.98 -19.05
N ALA A 754 -38.19 -8.75 -18.40
CA ALA A 754 -38.24 -8.35 -17.00
C ALA A 754 -37.72 -9.45 -16.05
N GLN A 755 -38.02 -10.72 -16.33
CA GLN A 755 -37.49 -11.86 -15.57
C GLN A 755 -35.97 -12.01 -15.77
N GLU A 756 -35.48 -11.89 -17.02
CA GLU A 756 -34.05 -11.93 -17.34
C GLU A 756 -33.29 -10.76 -16.71
N SER A 757 -33.88 -9.56 -16.69
CA SER A 757 -33.35 -8.39 -15.98
C SER A 757 -33.27 -8.62 -14.48
N ASN A 758 -34.31 -9.18 -13.84
CA ASN A 758 -34.28 -9.50 -12.41
C ASN A 758 -33.21 -10.55 -12.07
N VAL A 759 -33.06 -11.60 -12.89
CA VAL A 759 -31.99 -12.60 -12.71
C VAL A 759 -30.61 -11.97 -12.88
N ALA A 760 -30.43 -11.09 -13.86
CA ALA A 760 -29.18 -10.33 -14.03
C ALA A 760 -28.88 -9.46 -12.79
N LEU A 761 -29.86 -8.70 -12.29
CA LEU A 761 -29.74 -7.89 -11.07
C LEU A 761 -29.39 -8.75 -9.84
N GLU A 762 -30.01 -9.92 -9.67
CA GLU A 762 -29.61 -10.88 -8.63
C GLU A 762 -28.17 -11.35 -8.77
N THR A 763 -27.69 -11.61 -9.99
CA THR A 763 -26.28 -12.01 -10.19
C THR A 763 -25.32 -10.86 -9.91
N TYR A 764 -25.65 -9.63 -10.30
CA TYR A 764 -24.85 -8.45 -9.94
C TYR A 764 -24.87 -8.19 -8.43
N GLN A 765 -26.00 -8.34 -7.75
CA GLN A 765 -26.07 -8.20 -6.29
C GLN A 765 -25.22 -9.26 -5.57
N LYS A 766 -25.21 -10.51 -6.06
CA LYS A 766 -24.34 -11.58 -5.56
C LYS A 766 -22.85 -11.28 -5.83
N GLN A 767 -22.51 -10.72 -7.00
CA GLN A 767 -21.14 -10.30 -7.32
C GLN A 767 -20.67 -9.13 -6.45
N VAL A 768 -21.49 -8.08 -6.29
CA VAL A 768 -21.22 -6.96 -5.37
C VAL A 768 -20.98 -7.48 -3.97
N LYS A 769 -21.85 -8.35 -3.44
CA LYS A 769 -21.64 -8.93 -2.12
C LYS A 769 -20.34 -9.74 -2.01
N MET A 770 -19.99 -10.55 -3.01
CA MET A 770 -18.69 -11.27 -2.99
C MET A 770 -17.48 -10.32 -3.03
N LEU A 771 -17.61 -9.14 -3.65
CA LEU A 771 -16.57 -8.10 -3.63
C LEU A 771 -16.53 -7.35 -2.29
N GLU A 772 -17.68 -7.11 -1.66
CA GLU A 772 -17.79 -6.57 -0.29
C GLU A 772 -17.15 -7.55 0.72
N ASP A 773 -17.56 -8.82 0.72
CA ASP A 773 -17.02 -9.89 1.56
C ASP A 773 -15.48 -10.02 1.35
N ARG A 774 -15.00 -9.97 0.10
CA ARG A 774 -13.55 -9.97 -0.21
C ARG A 774 -12.83 -8.71 0.30
N THR A 775 -13.46 -7.54 0.22
CA THR A 775 -12.90 -6.27 0.70
C THR A 775 -12.79 -6.26 2.22
N ILE A 776 -13.78 -6.83 2.91
CA ILE A 776 -13.75 -7.06 4.37
C ILE A 776 -12.58 -8.00 4.73
N LEU A 777 -12.43 -9.12 4.02
CA LEU A 777 -11.33 -10.06 4.26
C LEU A 777 -9.95 -9.41 4.06
N LEU A 778 -9.75 -8.66 2.97
CA LEU A 778 -8.51 -7.92 2.72
C LEU A 778 -8.25 -6.84 3.80
N SER A 779 -9.30 -6.16 4.27
CA SER A 779 -9.21 -5.20 5.38
C SER A 779 -8.79 -5.88 6.69
N THR A 780 -9.32 -7.06 7.00
CA THR A 780 -8.91 -7.83 8.18
C THR A 780 -7.47 -8.35 8.08
N GLN A 781 -7.02 -8.79 6.90
CA GLN A 781 -5.62 -9.18 6.68
C GLN A 781 -4.67 -7.98 6.80
N TYR A 782 -5.05 -6.82 6.26
CA TYR A 782 -4.28 -5.58 6.42
C TYR A 782 -4.15 -5.18 7.90
N ALA A 783 -5.24 -5.25 8.67
CA ALA A 783 -5.22 -4.99 10.11
C ALA A 783 -4.31 -5.97 10.88
N GLN A 784 -4.34 -7.26 10.55
CA GLN A 784 -3.45 -8.27 11.12
C GLN A 784 -1.97 -7.98 10.80
N MET A 785 -1.63 -7.69 9.54
CA MET A 785 -0.26 -7.33 9.16
C MET A 785 0.20 -6.03 9.84
N GLN A 786 -0.70 -5.07 10.06
CA GLN A 786 -0.39 -3.83 10.78
C GLN A 786 -0.14 -4.09 12.29
N GLU A 787 -0.88 -5.02 12.90
CA GLU A 787 -0.65 -5.46 14.29
C GLU A 787 0.68 -6.23 14.43
N GLU A 788 1.02 -7.09 13.47
CA GLU A 788 2.32 -7.77 13.42
C GLU A 788 3.48 -6.79 13.22
N ALA A 789 3.36 -5.82 12.32
CA ALA A 789 4.35 -4.76 12.14
C ALA A 789 4.56 -3.93 13.42
N GLN A 790 3.49 -3.62 14.16
CA GLN A 790 3.58 -2.93 15.45
C GLN A 790 4.28 -3.79 16.52
N LYS A 791 3.98 -5.08 16.61
CA LYS A 791 4.67 -6.02 17.53
C LYS A 791 6.16 -6.15 17.20
N LEU A 792 6.51 -6.25 15.92
CA LEU A 792 7.90 -6.29 15.47
C LEU A 792 8.62 -4.98 15.76
N GLN A 793 7.98 -3.82 15.55
CA GLN A 793 8.56 -2.53 15.90
C GLN A 793 8.80 -2.42 17.42
N GLN A 794 7.83 -2.80 18.26
CA GLN A 794 7.98 -2.80 19.72
C GLN A 794 9.10 -3.76 20.19
N ALA A 795 9.25 -4.91 19.54
CA ALA A 795 10.34 -5.85 19.82
C ALA A 795 11.71 -5.26 19.43
N VAL A 796 11.81 -4.59 18.28
CA VAL A 796 13.02 -3.87 17.86
C VAL A 796 13.34 -2.74 18.84
N GLU A 797 12.36 -1.92 19.21
CA GLU A 797 12.53 -0.81 20.17
C GLU A 797 13.05 -1.33 21.52
N ARG A 798 12.44 -2.40 22.07
CA ARG A 798 12.94 -3.09 23.28
C ARG A 798 14.37 -3.59 23.12
N ILE A 799 14.68 -4.33 22.05
CA ILE A 799 16.03 -4.87 21.81
C ILE A 799 17.06 -3.74 21.65
N THR A 800 16.69 -2.60 21.05
CA THR A 800 17.59 -1.44 20.97
C THR A 800 17.82 -0.75 22.32
N ALA A 801 16.83 -0.74 23.22
CA ALA A 801 17.02 -0.25 24.59
C ALA A 801 17.94 -1.20 25.38
N GLU A 802 17.64 -2.50 25.39
CA GLU A 802 18.47 -3.53 26.03
C GLU A 802 19.92 -3.51 25.51
N LYS A 803 20.11 -3.28 24.20
CA LYS A 803 21.44 -3.09 23.60
C LYS A 803 22.15 -1.85 24.16
N LEU A 804 21.48 -0.71 24.26
CA LEU A 804 22.08 0.53 24.78
C LEU A 804 22.42 0.42 26.28
N ASP A 805 21.61 -0.31 27.05
CA ASP A 805 21.89 -0.60 28.46
C ASP A 805 23.12 -1.52 28.62
N ILE A 806 23.30 -2.49 27.71
CA ILE A 806 24.50 -3.34 27.67
C ILE A 806 25.74 -2.54 27.19
N GLU A 807 25.60 -1.67 26.18
CA GLU A 807 26.70 -0.83 25.68
C GLU A 807 27.16 0.21 26.72
N THR A 808 26.24 0.77 27.52
CA THR A 808 26.60 1.68 28.63
C THR A 808 27.26 0.92 29.78
N GLN A 809 26.73 -0.23 30.21
CA GLN A 809 27.39 -1.08 31.22
C GLN A 809 28.78 -1.54 30.77
N ALA A 810 28.96 -1.87 29.48
CA ALA A 810 30.27 -2.21 28.93
C ALA A 810 31.24 -1.02 28.92
N ALA A 811 30.75 0.21 28.68
CA ALA A 811 31.56 1.42 28.77
C ALA A 811 31.98 1.74 30.22
N GLU A 812 31.09 1.57 31.20
CA GLU A 812 31.41 1.71 32.63
C GLU A 812 32.43 0.66 33.10
N GLN A 813 32.29 -0.60 32.64
CA GLN A 813 33.27 -1.65 32.89
C GLN A 813 34.63 -1.34 32.25
N ALA A 814 34.65 -0.81 31.02
CA ALA A 814 35.88 -0.37 30.37
C ALA A 814 36.55 0.80 31.12
N GLU A 815 35.78 1.76 31.64
CA GLU A 815 36.33 2.86 32.43
C GLU A 815 36.88 2.38 33.78
N THR A 816 36.16 1.52 34.50
CA THR A 816 36.66 0.97 35.78
C THR A 816 37.90 0.09 35.58
N CYS A 817 37.96 -0.72 34.52
CA CYS A 817 39.18 -1.43 34.14
C CYS A 817 40.34 -0.47 33.84
N ARG A 818 40.09 0.66 33.17
CA ARG A 818 41.10 1.70 32.92
C ARG A 818 41.56 2.38 34.21
N GLN A 819 40.65 2.79 35.09
CA GLN A 819 40.98 3.39 36.39
C GLN A 819 41.81 2.44 37.26
N LEU A 820 41.49 1.14 37.28
CA LEU A 820 42.29 0.10 37.94
C LEU A 820 43.66 -0.10 37.27
N THR A 821 43.75 0.00 35.95
CA THR A 821 45.03 -0.06 35.22
C THR A 821 45.92 1.13 35.55
N ASP A 822 45.38 2.34 35.56
CA ASP A 822 46.10 3.57 35.92
C ASP A 822 46.52 3.57 37.40
N ALA A 823 45.68 3.03 38.30
CA ALA A 823 46.03 2.79 39.70
C ALA A 823 47.17 1.76 39.85
N ASN A 824 47.13 0.66 39.10
CA ASN A 824 48.20 -0.35 39.14
C ASN A 824 49.52 0.18 38.54
N ASN A 825 49.45 0.97 37.47
CA ASN A 825 50.60 1.64 36.86
C ASN A 825 51.24 2.64 37.83
N THR A 826 50.44 3.45 38.54
CA THR A 826 50.97 4.41 39.53
C THR A 826 51.49 3.73 40.81
N LEU A 827 50.91 2.61 41.24
CA LEU A 827 51.46 1.79 42.31
C LEU A 827 52.78 1.11 41.88
N SER A 828 52.85 0.59 40.66
CA SER A 828 54.06 -0.01 40.08
C SER A 828 55.19 1.02 39.93
N ALA A 829 54.88 2.23 39.47
CA ALA A 829 55.84 3.34 39.40
C ALA A 829 56.36 3.74 40.79
N ARG A 830 55.49 3.78 41.82
CA ARG A 830 55.91 4.00 43.21
C ARG A 830 56.76 2.86 43.76
N ALA A 831 56.43 1.61 43.44
CA ALA A 831 57.21 0.44 43.85
C ALA A 831 58.61 0.44 43.21
N LEU A 832 58.71 0.82 41.93
CA LEU A 832 59.99 1.02 41.25
C LEU A 832 60.79 2.17 41.86
N HIS A 833 60.16 3.32 42.14
CA HIS A 833 60.84 4.45 42.78
C HIS A 833 61.33 4.11 44.21
N LEU A 834 60.55 3.36 44.99
CA LEU A 834 60.97 2.88 46.32
C LEU A 834 62.09 1.83 46.23
N ALA A 835 62.09 0.97 45.19
CA ALA A 835 63.18 0.04 44.93
C ALA A 835 64.46 0.76 44.48
N GLU A 836 64.33 1.82 43.68
CA GLU A 836 65.44 2.69 43.28
C GLU A 836 66.00 3.49 44.47
N GLU A 837 65.15 4.04 45.34
CA GLU A 837 65.58 4.66 46.61
C GLU A 837 66.30 3.65 47.52
N ALA A 838 65.77 2.43 47.66
CA ALA A 838 66.41 1.37 48.45
C ALA A 838 67.75 0.90 47.85
N ALA A 839 67.88 0.89 46.53
CA ALA A 839 69.13 0.57 45.83
C ALA A 839 70.16 1.72 45.91
N ASN A 840 69.69 2.97 45.88
CA ASN A 840 70.53 4.16 45.99
C ASN A 840 70.89 4.52 47.45
N ALA A 841 70.15 4.05 48.45
CA ALA A 841 70.45 4.25 49.86
C ALA A 841 71.87 3.81 50.28
N PRO A 842 72.38 2.60 49.95
CA PRO A 842 73.76 2.22 50.24
C PRO A 842 74.78 3.06 49.44
N GLU A 843 74.48 3.50 48.23
CA GLU A 843 75.33 4.44 47.47
C GLU A 843 75.38 5.82 48.14
N MET A 844 74.28 6.35 48.67
CA MET A 844 74.28 7.59 49.47
C MET A 844 75.10 7.44 50.74
N VAL A 845 74.88 6.38 51.52
CA VAL A 845 75.62 6.13 52.77
C VAL A 845 77.11 5.97 52.48
N LYS A 846 77.47 5.25 51.42
CA LYS A 846 78.86 5.13 50.95
C LYS A 846 79.45 6.50 50.57
N ARG A 847 78.77 7.31 49.76
CA ARG A 847 79.25 8.67 49.40
C ARG A 847 79.39 9.58 50.62
N GLN A 848 78.51 9.45 51.62
CA GLN A 848 78.59 10.21 52.88
C GLN A 848 79.78 9.77 53.73
N LEU A 849 80.08 8.47 53.79
CA LEU A 849 81.27 7.92 54.45
C LEU A 849 82.56 8.27 53.67
N GLU A 850 82.53 8.28 52.34
CA GLU A 850 83.64 8.71 51.48
C GLU A 850 83.93 10.21 51.66
N ALA A 851 82.89 11.05 51.80
CA ALA A 851 83.04 12.47 52.12
C ALA A 851 83.64 12.69 53.53
N GLN A 852 83.15 11.97 54.55
CA GLN A 852 83.75 12.01 55.90
C GLN A 852 85.19 11.50 55.91
N LEU A 853 85.53 10.46 55.12
CA LEU A 853 86.90 10.00 54.95
C LEU A 853 87.78 11.02 54.20
N ALA A 854 87.23 11.79 53.26
CA ALA A 854 87.95 12.87 52.60
C ALA A 854 88.21 14.05 53.55
N GLU A 855 87.23 14.41 54.37
CA GLU A 855 87.36 15.44 55.42
C GLU A 855 88.40 15.03 56.47
N CYS A 856 88.32 13.81 57.01
CA CYS A 856 89.31 13.26 57.94
C CYS A 856 90.73 13.15 57.34
N LYS A 857 90.85 12.90 56.02
CA LYS A 857 92.16 12.94 55.33
C LYS A 857 92.67 14.37 55.14
N ALA A 858 91.79 15.34 54.89
CA ALA A 858 92.16 16.74 54.77
C ALA A 858 92.63 17.32 56.12
N THR A 859 91.95 17.00 57.22
CA THR A 859 92.37 17.42 58.58
C THR A 859 93.64 16.70 59.04
N LEU A 860 93.81 15.41 58.73
CA LEU A 860 95.08 14.71 58.95
C LEU A 860 96.23 15.39 58.20
N LYS A 861 96.06 15.66 56.90
CA LYS A 861 97.09 16.30 56.07
C LYS A 861 97.43 17.71 56.54
N ALA A 862 96.44 18.49 57.00
CA ALA A 862 96.67 19.79 57.59
C ALA A 862 97.50 19.71 58.89
N ALA A 863 97.25 18.69 59.73
CA ALA A 863 98.06 18.43 60.93
C ALA A 863 99.47 17.91 60.60
N GLU A 864 99.64 17.12 59.53
CA GLU A 864 100.96 16.73 59.02
C GLU A 864 101.75 17.96 58.52
N GLU A 865 101.11 18.85 57.75
CA GLU A 865 101.68 20.13 57.31
C GLU A 865 102.02 21.06 58.48
N GLU A 866 101.20 21.11 59.53
CA GLU A 866 101.49 21.85 60.77
C GLU A 866 102.69 21.25 61.52
N ILE A 867 102.82 19.93 61.59
CA ILE A 867 103.97 19.25 62.19
C ILE A 867 105.25 19.50 61.37
N GLU A 868 105.18 19.55 60.04
CA GLU A 868 106.32 19.92 59.19
C GLU A 868 106.67 21.41 59.28
N ALA A 869 105.68 22.29 59.40
CA ALA A 869 105.89 23.71 59.70
C ALA A 869 106.56 23.90 61.09
N MET A 870 106.14 23.16 62.11
CA MET A 870 106.80 23.17 63.42
C MET A 870 108.23 22.63 63.33
N ARG A 871 108.48 21.48 62.68
CA ARG A 871 109.83 20.92 62.50
C ARG A 871 110.76 21.84 61.73
N THR A 872 110.30 22.48 60.66
CA THR A 872 111.10 23.45 59.90
C THR A 872 111.32 24.74 60.69
N SER A 873 110.36 25.18 61.51
CA SER A 873 110.59 26.27 62.47
C SER A 873 111.61 25.91 63.55
N GLU A 874 111.61 24.67 64.06
CA GLU A 874 112.57 24.18 65.05
C GLU A 874 113.98 24.06 64.44
N GLN A 875 114.07 23.55 63.20
CA GLN A 875 115.33 23.53 62.45
C GLN A 875 115.85 24.95 62.18
N SER A 876 114.97 25.88 61.81
CA SER A 876 115.32 27.30 61.61
C SER A 876 115.80 27.95 62.92
N GLN A 877 115.14 27.69 64.05
CA GLN A 877 115.59 28.13 65.38
C GLN A 877 116.95 27.52 65.76
N ARG A 878 117.17 26.23 65.50
CA ARG A 878 118.48 25.56 65.72
C ARG A 878 119.57 26.17 64.83
N ILE A 879 119.28 26.53 63.58
CA ILE A 879 120.21 27.21 62.67
C ILE A 879 120.51 28.62 63.19
N ALA A 880 119.49 29.41 63.54
CA ALA A 880 119.66 30.75 64.10
C ALA A 880 120.52 30.73 65.38
N LEU A 881 120.30 29.79 66.30
CA LEU A 881 121.14 29.60 67.50
C LEU A 881 122.58 29.20 67.16
N MET A 882 122.80 28.43 66.08
CA MET A 882 124.15 28.11 65.61
C MET A 882 124.83 29.31 64.95
N ASP A 883 124.09 30.16 64.25
CA ASP A 883 124.61 31.41 63.67
C ASP A 883 124.87 32.49 64.73
N GLU A 884 124.04 32.59 65.77
CA GLU A 884 124.34 33.39 66.97
C GLU A 884 125.60 32.87 67.69
N LEU A 885 125.73 31.55 67.85
CA LEU A 885 126.92 30.94 68.46
C LEU A 885 128.18 31.19 67.61
N ASN A 886 128.08 31.09 66.28
CA ASN A 886 129.16 31.42 65.35
C ASN A 886 129.51 32.91 65.40
N SER A 887 128.52 33.79 65.44
CA SER A 887 128.70 35.24 65.61
C SER A 887 129.47 35.53 66.91
N MET A 888 128.99 35.02 68.04
CA MET A 888 129.66 35.13 69.36
C MET A 888 131.08 34.55 69.37
N GLN A 889 131.36 33.51 68.57
CA GLN A 889 132.72 32.98 68.37
C GLN A 889 133.59 33.92 67.51
N THR A 890 133.05 34.51 66.44
CA THR A 890 133.79 35.49 65.63
C THR A 890 134.05 36.78 66.41
N GLU A 891 133.10 37.28 67.22
CA GLU A 891 133.31 38.38 68.14
C GLU A 891 134.38 38.03 69.20
N ASN A 892 134.32 36.84 69.79
CA ASN A 892 135.41 36.36 70.66
C ASN A 892 136.76 36.32 69.94
N SER A 893 136.80 35.93 68.66
CA SER A 893 138.03 35.91 67.86
C SER A 893 138.57 37.32 67.59
N ASN A 894 137.67 38.29 67.35
CA ASN A 894 137.97 39.69 67.15
C ASN A 894 138.45 40.35 68.45
N LEU A 895 137.78 40.11 69.58
CA LEU A 895 138.24 40.53 70.91
C LEU A 895 139.61 39.93 71.25
N ARG A 896 139.85 38.65 70.92
CA ARG A 896 141.17 38.00 71.03
C ARG A 896 142.20 38.55 70.04
N ALA A 897 141.80 39.18 68.94
CA ALA A 897 142.69 39.89 68.02
C ALA A 897 143.02 41.29 68.55
N GLN A 898 142.02 42.04 69.05
CA GLN A 898 142.21 43.33 69.72
C GLN A 898 143.10 43.20 70.96
N LEU A 899 142.88 42.20 71.81
CA LEU A 899 143.75 41.88 72.96
C LEU A 899 145.19 41.47 72.57
N ARG A 900 145.42 41.06 71.32
CA ARG A 900 146.77 40.85 70.77
C ARG A 900 147.36 42.13 70.15
N ALA A 901 146.53 43.01 69.60
CA ALA A 901 146.95 44.32 69.10
C ALA A 901 147.35 45.27 70.24
N VAL A 902 146.63 45.24 71.38
CA VAL A 902 146.93 46.00 72.61
C VAL A 902 148.13 45.43 73.39
N LYS A 903 148.77 44.36 72.89
CA LYS A 903 150.02 43.78 73.42
C LYS A 903 151.24 44.03 72.51
N LYS A 904 151.17 45.06 71.66
CA LYS A 904 152.30 45.68 70.96
C LYS A 904 152.38 47.16 71.35
#